data_AF-A0A5J5UVJ1-F1
#
_entry.id   AF-A0A5J5UVJ1-F1
#
_cell.length_a   1.000
_cell.length_b   1.000
_cell.length_c   1.000
_cell.angle_alpha   90.00
_cell.angle_beta   90.00
_cell.angle_gamma   90.00
#
_symmetry.space_group_name_H-M   'P 1'
#
loop_
_entity.id
_entity.type
_entity.pdbx_description
1 polymer ?
#
loop_
_entity_poly.entity_id
_entity_poly.type
_entity_poly.pdbx_seq_one_letter_code
_entity_poly.pdbx_strand_id
1 'polypeptide(L)'
;MFPKSTHETFANKLYQTFKNHKRFIKPKLSRTDFTIAHYAGDVLYQSDQFLDKNKDYVVPEHQDLLGVSKCPFVAGLFPPLPEETSKSSKFSSIGSRFKLQLQQLMETLNSTEPHYIRCVKPNNQLKPAIFENQNIMQQLRCGGVLEAIRISMAGYPTRKPFFEFINRFGLLCPEALEGNYDEKAACQKILEKAGLEGFQVGLTKIFLRAGQMAELDARRAEVLSSAAKTIQCRIRTHISRRRFLAVRKASVDIQSICRGVLACKFYQNMRRQAAALKIQKHIKRHQARVAYQKLHISALVLQTGLRAMAARREFRSMNLNKNATLLQAWWLCRRAVVYYKKLTRSCIVTQTRWRGRVARRELRKLKMAARETGALKEAKDKLEKNVEELTWRLQLEKRLRTDLEEAKAQEVMKLQNTMQEMQKIIEETNALLAKERETAKKAIEEAPPVIQEKEVLVEDTKKVESLTEEVESLKASLETEKLRADEAEGKYKELQESSEEKRKKLEETEKKVQQLADSMRGLEEKLANIESENKVLRQQAVSIAPNKFLSGRSRSILQRGSESGHLEARAAIPDLHSPSLNLREPAEVEEKPQKSLNEKQQENQELLIRCIAQHLGFVGNRPIAACIIYKCLLQWRSFEVERTSVFDRIIQTIGNAIETQDNNDILAYWLSNASTLLLLLQRTLKASGAAGMTPQRRRSSSATLFGRMTQSFRGAPQGVNLSLINGGIISGVDSLRQVEAKYPALLFKQQLTAYVEKIYGMIRDNLKKEISPLLGLCIQAPRTSRASLVKGASRSVANTAGQQALIAHWQGIVKSLGNFLNTLKANYVPPFLVRKVFTQIFSFINVQLFNSLLLRRECCSFSNGEYVKAGLAELEHWCYKATDEYAGSAWDELKHIRQAIGFLVIHQKPKKTLDEISHDLCPVLSIQQLYRISTMYWDDKYGTHSVSPDVIANMRVLMTEDSNNAVSNSFLLDDDSSIPFSVDDISKSMEQIDIADIEPPPLIRENIGFSFLLPRSD
;
A
#
# COMPACT_ATOMS: atom_id res chain seq x y z
N MET A 1 84.98 -59.94 -15.99
CA MET A 1 84.99 -58.61 -15.35
C MET A 1 86.24 -57.86 -15.82
N PHE A 2 86.24 -56.54 -15.94
CA PHE A 2 87.46 -55.76 -16.23
C PHE A 2 88.02 -55.20 -14.91
N PRO A 3 89.28 -55.48 -14.52
CA PRO A 3 89.80 -55.11 -13.19
C PRO A 3 90.05 -53.61 -12.97
N LYS A 4 89.80 -52.77 -13.99
CA LYS A 4 89.95 -51.30 -13.93
C LYS A 4 88.73 -50.53 -14.48
N SER A 5 87.56 -51.15 -14.62
CA SER A 5 86.38 -50.45 -15.15
C SER A 5 85.69 -49.57 -14.10
N THR A 6 85.64 -48.27 -14.36
CA THR A 6 84.87 -47.28 -13.57
C THR A 6 83.48 -47.02 -14.19
N HIS A 7 82.60 -46.38 -13.42
CA HIS A 7 81.29 -45.91 -13.90
C HIS A 7 81.43 -44.97 -15.13
N GLU A 8 82.47 -44.13 -15.19
CA GLU A 8 82.76 -43.30 -16.37
C GLU A 8 83.10 -44.13 -17.61
N THR A 9 83.91 -45.19 -17.47
CA THR A 9 84.25 -46.08 -18.61
C THR A 9 83.03 -46.85 -19.11
N PHE A 10 82.11 -47.20 -18.20
CA PHE A 10 80.83 -47.82 -18.54
C PHE A 10 79.91 -46.85 -19.29
N ALA A 11 79.71 -45.63 -18.78
CA ALA A 11 78.92 -44.58 -19.43
C ALA A 11 79.45 -44.25 -20.84
N ASN A 12 80.77 -44.08 -20.98
CA ASN A 12 81.39 -43.83 -22.28
C ASN A 12 81.21 -44.99 -23.25
N LYS A 13 81.28 -46.24 -22.78
CA LYS A 13 81.00 -47.42 -23.61
C LYS A 13 79.53 -47.51 -24.03
N LEU A 14 78.58 -47.10 -23.18
CA LEU A 14 77.17 -46.97 -23.58
C LEU A 14 77.00 -45.89 -24.66
N TYR A 15 77.60 -44.70 -24.50
CA TYR A 15 77.53 -43.63 -25.51
C TYR A 15 78.11 -44.08 -26.87
N GLN A 16 79.20 -44.83 -26.87
CA GLN A 16 79.81 -45.37 -28.09
C GLN A 16 78.91 -46.44 -28.76
N THR A 17 78.39 -47.38 -27.96
CA THR A 17 77.62 -48.53 -28.46
C THR A 17 76.23 -48.13 -28.96
N PHE A 18 75.54 -47.21 -28.26
CA PHE A 18 74.13 -46.88 -28.51
C PHE A 18 73.90 -45.48 -29.12
N LYS A 19 74.97 -44.81 -29.59
CA LYS A 19 74.93 -43.44 -30.18
C LYS A 19 73.77 -43.19 -31.15
N ASN A 20 73.46 -44.18 -31.99
CA ASN A 20 72.49 -44.07 -33.08
C ASN A 20 71.10 -44.65 -32.73
N HIS A 21 70.91 -45.16 -31.50
CA HIS A 21 69.69 -45.87 -31.12
C HIS A 21 68.60 -44.92 -30.62
N LYS A 22 67.45 -44.88 -31.32
CA LYS A 22 66.37 -43.89 -31.11
C LYS A 22 65.79 -43.81 -29.68
N ARG A 23 66.03 -44.81 -28.80
CA ARG A 23 65.58 -44.80 -27.40
C ARG A 23 66.70 -44.51 -26.37
N PHE A 24 67.91 -44.21 -26.82
CA PHE A 24 69.05 -43.88 -25.97
C PHE A 24 69.47 -42.44 -26.22
N ILE A 25 69.52 -41.64 -25.17
CA ILE A 25 69.79 -40.20 -25.23
C ILE A 25 70.98 -39.90 -24.32
N LYS A 26 72.01 -39.24 -24.87
CA LYS A 26 73.10 -38.69 -24.05
C LYS A 26 72.70 -37.32 -23.49
N PRO A 27 72.70 -37.11 -22.16
CA PRO A 27 72.51 -35.79 -21.55
C PRO A 27 73.55 -34.78 -22.03
N LYS A 28 73.16 -33.52 -22.20
CA LYS A 28 74.06 -32.46 -22.70
C LYS A 28 75.10 -32.00 -21.69
N LEU A 29 74.78 -32.06 -20.40
CA LEU A 29 75.57 -31.47 -19.31
C LEU A 29 76.36 -32.52 -18.51
N SER A 30 75.85 -33.74 -18.38
CA SER A 30 76.53 -34.82 -17.64
C SER A 30 77.48 -35.61 -18.54
N ARG A 31 78.58 -36.08 -17.94
CA ARG A 31 79.57 -36.96 -18.58
C ARG A 31 79.39 -38.43 -18.20
N THR A 32 78.60 -38.72 -17.16
CA THR A 32 78.44 -40.06 -16.56
C THR A 32 77.00 -40.58 -16.66
N ASP A 33 75.99 -39.73 -16.75
CA ASP A 33 74.59 -40.14 -16.78
C ASP A 33 74.13 -40.51 -18.20
N PHE A 34 73.11 -41.36 -18.31
CA PHE A 34 72.46 -41.71 -19.58
C PHE A 34 70.95 -41.69 -19.46
N THR A 35 70.25 -41.33 -20.54
CA THR A 35 68.78 -41.30 -20.56
C THR A 35 68.24 -42.39 -21.47
N ILE A 36 67.22 -43.11 -21.01
CA ILE A 36 66.48 -44.09 -21.81
C ILE A 36 65.04 -43.58 -21.98
N ALA A 37 64.55 -43.61 -23.23
CA ALA A 37 63.15 -43.35 -23.54
C ALA A 37 62.31 -44.62 -23.28
N HIS A 38 61.64 -44.67 -22.12
CA HIS A 38 60.72 -45.74 -21.76
C HIS A 38 59.30 -45.45 -22.27
N TYR A 39 58.42 -46.45 -22.21
CA TYR A 39 57.01 -46.33 -22.63
C TYR A 39 56.25 -45.18 -21.92
N ALA A 40 56.61 -44.88 -20.67
CA ALA A 40 56.02 -43.80 -19.87
C ALA A 40 56.70 -42.42 -20.03
N GLY A 41 57.82 -42.34 -20.76
CA GLY A 41 58.65 -41.14 -20.88
C GLY A 41 60.14 -41.40 -20.66
N ASP A 42 60.94 -40.32 -20.71
CA ASP A 42 62.38 -40.36 -20.55
C ASP A 42 62.80 -40.50 -19.08
N VAL A 43 63.71 -41.43 -18.80
CA VAL A 43 64.30 -41.66 -17.46
C VAL A 43 65.81 -41.43 -17.52
N LEU A 44 66.30 -40.55 -16.66
CA LEU A 44 67.73 -40.30 -16.46
C LEU A 44 68.28 -41.31 -15.44
N TYR A 45 69.31 -42.05 -15.82
CA TYR A 45 70.05 -42.99 -14.98
C TYR A 45 71.44 -42.47 -14.70
N GLN A 46 71.81 -42.47 -13.42
CA GLN A 46 73.17 -42.18 -12.97
C GLN A 46 74.00 -43.46 -13.01
N SER A 47 75.21 -43.41 -13.60
CA SER A 47 76.09 -44.59 -13.71
C SER A 47 76.83 -44.93 -12.41
N ASP A 48 76.73 -44.06 -11.40
CA ASP A 48 77.45 -44.18 -10.14
C ASP A 48 76.99 -45.41 -9.36
N GLN A 49 77.95 -46.19 -8.84
CA GLN A 49 77.74 -47.51 -8.21
C GLN A 49 77.06 -48.57 -9.11
N PHE A 50 76.73 -48.28 -10.38
CA PHE A 50 75.95 -49.18 -11.25
C PHE A 50 76.71 -50.47 -11.58
N LEU A 51 78.04 -50.41 -11.66
CA LEU A 51 78.90 -51.59 -11.81
C LEU A 51 78.95 -52.42 -10.51
N ASP A 52 79.05 -51.78 -9.35
CA ASP A 52 79.21 -52.45 -8.06
C ASP A 52 77.92 -53.12 -7.59
N LYS A 53 76.79 -52.41 -7.73
CA LYS A 53 75.44 -52.94 -7.48
C LYS A 53 75.05 -54.10 -8.40
N ASN A 54 75.80 -54.36 -9.47
CA ASN A 54 75.55 -55.49 -10.38
C ASN A 54 76.46 -56.70 -10.09
N LYS A 55 77.46 -56.59 -9.19
CA LYS A 55 78.33 -57.70 -8.80
C LYS A 55 77.57 -58.66 -7.88
N ASP A 56 77.31 -59.87 -8.37
CA ASP A 56 76.65 -60.95 -7.63
C ASP A 56 77.60 -62.15 -7.49
N TYR A 57 78.84 -61.86 -7.08
CA TYR A 57 79.87 -62.87 -6.88
C TYR A 57 79.80 -63.38 -5.43
N VAL A 58 79.18 -64.55 -5.27
CA VAL A 58 79.33 -65.36 -4.08
C VAL A 58 80.61 -66.18 -4.21
N VAL A 59 81.43 -66.18 -3.16
CA VAL A 59 82.65 -67.00 -3.04
C VAL A 59 82.23 -68.47 -2.88
N PRO A 60 82.53 -69.39 -3.82
CA PRO A 60 82.10 -70.79 -3.73
C PRO A 60 82.51 -71.47 -2.43
N GLU A 61 83.73 -71.20 -1.96
CA GLU A 61 84.31 -71.73 -0.73
C GLU A 61 83.49 -71.35 0.52
N HIS A 62 82.77 -70.22 0.49
CA HIS A 62 81.83 -69.84 1.55
C HIS A 62 80.50 -70.61 1.45
N GLN A 63 80.06 -70.99 0.24
CA GLN A 63 78.86 -71.80 0.05
C GLN A 63 79.11 -73.24 0.51
N ASP A 64 80.26 -73.81 0.14
CA ASP A 64 80.68 -75.16 0.54
C ASP A 64 80.80 -75.28 2.07
N LEU A 65 81.42 -74.28 2.72
CA LEU A 65 81.53 -74.21 4.19
C LEU A 65 80.15 -74.16 4.89
N LEU A 66 79.18 -73.46 4.29
CA LEU A 66 77.82 -73.36 4.84
C LEU A 66 76.96 -74.60 4.54
N GLY A 67 77.17 -75.26 3.39
CA GLY A 67 76.54 -76.53 3.05
C GLY A 67 76.97 -77.69 3.97
N VAL A 68 78.23 -77.68 4.43
CA VAL A 68 78.79 -78.65 5.39
C VAL A 68 78.40 -78.31 6.85
N SER A 69 77.55 -77.31 7.09
CA SER A 69 77.09 -76.92 8.43
C SER A 69 76.31 -78.03 9.14
N LYS A 70 76.65 -78.27 10.41
CA LYS A 70 75.92 -79.20 11.30
C LYS A 70 74.49 -78.75 11.65
N CYS A 71 74.08 -77.55 11.25
CA CYS A 71 72.72 -77.05 11.43
C CYS A 71 71.88 -77.36 10.16
N PRO A 72 70.85 -78.23 10.22
CA PRO A 72 70.06 -78.61 9.05
C PRO A 72 69.40 -77.43 8.33
N PHE A 73 69.02 -76.38 9.06
CA PHE A 73 68.47 -75.16 8.48
C PHE A 73 69.50 -74.40 7.63
N VAL A 74 70.77 -74.34 8.06
CA VAL A 74 71.82 -73.65 7.31
C VAL A 74 72.23 -74.45 6.08
N ALA A 75 72.44 -75.76 6.23
CA ALA A 75 72.75 -76.65 5.11
C ALA A 75 71.62 -76.65 4.05
N GLY A 76 70.35 -76.66 4.49
CA GLY A 76 69.17 -76.62 3.62
C GLY A 76 69.01 -75.32 2.79
N LEU A 77 69.69 -74.23 3.15
CA LEU A 77 69.72 -72.99 2.36
C LEU A 77 70.78 -73.02 1.23
N PHE A 78 71.74 -73.94 1.30
CA PHE A 78 72.84 -74.08 0.34
C PHE A 78 72.90 -75.53 -0.18
N PRO A 79 71.90 -75.98 -0.98
CA PRO A 79 71.87 -77.33 -1.52
C PRO A 79 73.09 -77.57 -2.44
N PRO A 80 73.67 -78.79 -2.43
CA PRO A 80 74.83 -79.13 -3.24
C PRO A 80 74.52 -79.00 -4.74
N LEU A 81 75.46 -78.44 -5.49
CA LEU A 81 75.34 -78.27 -6.94
C LEU A 81 75.48 -79.62 -7.66
N PRO A 82 74.73 -79.87 -8.75
CA PRO A 82 74.91 -81.06 -9.57
C PRO A 82 76.29 -81.08 -10.25
N GLU A 83 76.95 -82.23 -10.22
CA GLU A 83 78.40 -82.40 -10.42
C GLU A 83 78.92 -81.98 -11.82
N GLU A 84 78.05 -81.95 -12.84
CA GLU A 84 78.40 -81.70 -14.24
C GLU A 84 78.86 -80.26 -14.56
N THR A 85 78.81 -79.32 -13.60
CA THR A 85 79.13 -77.90 -13.84
C THR A 85 80.54 -77.46 -13.39
N SER A 86 81.35 -78.41 -12.92
CA SER A 86 82.62 -78.26 -12.19
C SER A 86 83.82 -77.60 -12.93
N LYS A 87 83.65 -77.00 -14.11
CA LYS A 87 84.76 -76.38 -14.89
C LYS A 87 84.53 -74.97 -15.45
N SER A 88 83.49 -74.25 -15.01
CA SER A 88 83.44 -72.80 -15.27
C SER A 88 82.67 -72.01 -14.20
N SER A 89 83.38 -71.21 -13.40
CA SER A 89 82.80 -70.12 -12.59
C SER A 89 82.30 -69.00 -13.51
N LYS A 90 81.16 -69.24 -14.17
CA LYS A 90 80.46 -68.23 -14.99
C LYS A 90 79.98 -67.11 -14.07
N PHE A 91 80.62 -65.95 -14.18
CA PHE A 91 80.32 -64.76 -13.37
C PHE A 91 78.82 -64.42 -13.42
N SER A 92 78.14 -64.68 -12.31
CA SER A 92 76.77 -64.23 -12.09
C SER A 92 76.74 -62.73 -11.83
N SER A 93 75.69 -62.07 -12.33
CA SER A 93 75.39 -60.67 -12.05
C SER A 93 73.91 -60.50 -11.74
N ILE A 94 73.56 -59.51 -10.91
CA ILE A 94 72.16 -59.26 -10.53
C ILE A 94 71.31 -59.03 -11.79
N GLY A 95 71.81 -58.23 -12.75
CA GLY A 95 71.15 -58.00 -14.03
C GLY A 95 70.93 -59.26 -14.87
N SER A 96 71.84 -60.23 -14.84
CA SER A 96 71.63 -61.52 -15.53
C SER A 96 70.60 -62.42 -14.85
N ARG A 97 70.56 -62.47 -13.51
CA ARG A 97 69.55 -63.24 -12.76
C ARG A 97 68.17 -62.59 -12.90
N PHE A 98 68.10 -61.27 -12.76
CA PHE A 98 66.87 -60.50 -12.96
C PHE A 98 66.31 -60.67 -14.38
N LYS A 99 67.16 -60.67 -15.42
CA LYS A 99 66.72 -60.96 -16.79
C LYS A 99 66.09 -62.36 -16.91
N LEU A 100 66.72 -63.38 -16.32
CA LEU A 100 66.21 -64.76 -16.38
C LEU A 100 64.86 -64.89 -15.65
N GLN A 101 64.76 -64.34 -14.43
CA GLN A 101 63.51 -64.32 -13.66
C GLN A 101 62.39 -63.55 -14.38
N LEU A 102 62.71 -62.42 -15.00
CA LEU A 102 61.75 -61.64 -15.80
C LEU A 102 61.31 -62.42 -17.05
N GLN A 103 62.19 -63.17 -17.69
CA GLN A 103 61.83 -64.04 -18.82
C GLN A 103 60.87 -65.16 -18.37
N GLN A 104 61.19 -65.88 -17.29
CA GLN A 104 60.32 -66.93 -16.73
C GLN A 104 58.94 -66.39 -16.31
N LEU A 105 58.90 -65.18 -15.74
CA LEU A 105 57.64 -64.49 -15.41
C LEU A 105 56.84 -64.15 -16.67
N MET A 106 57.49 -63.65 -17.73
CA MET A 106 56.81 -63.35 -19.00
C MET A 106 56.31 -64.62 -19.71
N GLU A 107 57.07 -65.71 -19.68
CA GLU A 107 56.66 -67.03 -20.19
C GLU A 107 55.41 -67.54 -19.44
N THR A 108 55.41 -67.42 -18.11
CA THR A 108 54.24 -67.74 -17.26
C THR A 108 53.03 -66.87 -17.63
N LEU A 109 53.18 -65.54 -17.69
CA LEU A 109 52.09 -64.62 -18.00
C LEU A 109 51.53 -64.82 -19.41
N ASN A 110 52.39 -65.06 -20.41
CA ASN A 110 51.98 -65.31 -21.79
C ASN A 110 51.22 -66.65 -21.98
N SER A 111 51.26 -67.56 -21.00
CA SER A 111 50.42 -68.78 -20.99
C SER A 111 48.99 -68.53 -20.46
N THR A 112 48.67 -67.30 -20.05
CA THR A 112 47.40 -66.91 -19.42
C THR A 112 46.74 -65.73 -20.14
N GLU A 113 45.46 -65.45 -19.88
CA GLU A 113 44.81 -64.21 -20.33
C GLU A 113 45.08 -63.07 -19.31
N PRO A 114 45.77 -61.98 -19.68
CA PRO A 114 46.17 -60.95 -18.74
C PRO A 114 45.07 -59.89 -18.53
N HIS A 115 44.49 -59.86 -17.33
CA HIS A 115 43.58 -58.79 -16.89
C HIS A 115 44.34 -57.67 -16.16
N TYR A 116 44.05 -56.41 -16.50
CA TYR A 116 44.84 -55.26 -16.04
C TYR A 116 44.10 -54.39 -15.02
N ILE A 117 44.59 -54.37 -13.78
CA ILE A 117 44.22 -53.38 -12.76
C ILE A 117 45.35 -52.34 -12.64
N ARG A 118 44.99 -51.07 -12.43
CA ARG A 118 45.93 -49.95 -12.24
C ARG A 118 45.54 -49.16 -10.99
N CYS A 119 46.26 -49.40 -9.90
CA CYS A 119 46.06 -48.69 -8.64
C CYS A 119 46.66 -47.27 -8.72
N VAL A 120 45.99 -46.30 -8.12
CA VAL A 120 46.43 -44.90 -8.05
C VAL A 120 46.23 -44.39 -6.63
N LYS A 121 47.28 -43.81 -6.03
CA LYS A 121 47.27 -43.20 -4.70
C LYS A 121 46.71 -41.77 -4.83
N PRO A 122 45.55 -41.44 -4.25
CA PRO A 122 44.88 -40.15 -4.50
C PRO A 122 45.54 -38.96 -3.78
N ASN A 123 46.20 -39.19 -2.65
CA ASN A 123 46.98 -38.18 -1.94
C ASN A 123 48.08 -38.83 -1.10
N ASN A 124 49.13 -38.09 -0.78
CA ASN A 124 50.25 -38.59 0.01
C ASN A 124 49.96 -38.69 1.50
N GLN A 125 48.98 -37.93 2.01
CA GLN A 125 48.56 -37.92 3.42
C GLN A 125 47.70 -39.12 3.85
N LEU A 126 47.31 -40.00 2.91
CA LEU A 126 46.41 -41.14 3.12
C LEU A 126 45.02 -40.77 3.69
N LYS A 127 44.57 -39.53 3.48
CA LYS A 127 43.27 -39.03 3.97
C LYS A 127 42.13 -39.30 2.98
N PRO A 128 40.88 -39.51 3.46
CA PRO A 128 39.71 -39.56 2.58
C PRO A 128 39.47 -38.20 1.89
N ALA A 129 38.77 -38.23 0.75
CA ALA A 129 38.34 -37.06 -0.05
C ALA A 129 39.43 -36.08 -0.56
N ILE A 130 40.71 -36.22 -0.20
CA ILE A 130 41.80 -35.37 -0.74
C ILE A 130 42.32 -35.96 -2.07
N PHE A 131 42.45 -35.10 -3.10
CA PHE A 131 42.84 -35.48 -4.47
C PHE A 131 44.00 -34.59 -4.97
N GLU A 132 45.22 -35.13 -4.97
CA GLU A 132 46.45 -34.42 -5.36
C GLU A 132 46.67 -34.49 -6.88
N ASN A 133 46.05 -33.57 -7.63
CA ASN A 133 46.10 -33.50 -9.11
C ASN A 133 47.49 -33.75 -9.72
N GLN A 134 48.55 -33.13 -9.19
CA GLN A 134 49.92 -33.28 -9.73
C GLN A 134 50.47 -34.70 -9.53
N ASN A 135 50.32 -35.25 -8.32
CA ASN A 135 50.76 -36.59 -7.93
C ASN A 135 50.03 -37.66 -8.77
N ILE A 136 48.71 -37.52 -8.91
CA ILE A 136 47.87 -38.41 -9.72
C ILE A 136 48.25 -38.33 -11.22
N MET A 137 48.46 -37.12 -11.76
CA MET A 137 48.89 -36.96 -13.15
C MET A 137 50.29 -37.55 -13.42
N GLN A 138 51.19 -37.52 -12.43
CA GLN A 138 52.47 -38.22 -12.52
C GLN A 138 52.28 -39.75 -12.51
N GLN A 139 51.48 -40.28 -11.58
CA GLN A 139 51.17 -41.72 -11.52
C GLN A 139 50.49 -42.24 -12.80
N LEU A 140 49.56 -41.48 -13.39
CA LEU A 140 48.87 -41.86 -14.64
C LEU A 140 49.81 -41.84 -15.88
N ARG A 141 50.88 -41.03 -15.85
CA ARG A 141 51.98 -41.10 -16.83
C ARG A 141 52.83 -42.34 -16.61
N CYS A 142 53.37 -42.50 -15.39
CA CYS A 142 54.23 -43.62 -15.02
C CYS A 142 53.56 -45.00 -15.20
N GLY A 143 52.26 -45.10 -14.93
CA GLY A 143 51.45 -46.31 -15.13
C GLY A 143 51.00 -46.56 -16.59
N GLY A 144 51.41 -45.70 -17.54
CA GLY A 144 51.11 -45.83 -18.97
C GLY A 144 49.68 -45.50 -19.38
N VAL A 145 48.82 -45.06 -18.46
CA VAL A 145 47.37 -44.89 -18.70
C VAL A 145 47.10 -43.80 -19.73
N LEU A 146 47.80 -42.66 -19.65
CA LEU A 146 47.62 -41.58 -20.61
C LEU A 146 48.09 -41.96 -22.03
N GLU A 147 49.09 -42.83 -22.15
CA GLU A 147 49.60 -43.29 -23.45
C GLU A 147 48.65 -44.31 -24.09
N ALA A 148 48.06 -45.21 -23.30
CA ALA A 148 46.97 -46.08 -23.75
C ALA A 148 45.74 -45.28 -24.21
N ILE A 149 45.37 -44.21 -23.50
CA ILE A 149 44.32 -43.27 -23.91
C ILE A 149 44.69 -42.57 -25.22
N ARG A 150 45.94 -42.08 -25.36
CA ARG A 150 46.43 -41.41 -26.58
C ARG A 150 46.32 -42.32 -27.81
N ILE A 151 46.67 -43.60 -27.67
CA ILE A 151 46.52 -44.61 -28.72
C ILE A 151 45.04 -44.85 -29.04
N SER A 152 44.19 -45.00 -28.01
CA SER A 152 42.74 -45.17 -28.20
C SER A 152 42.06 -43.97 -28.88
N MET A 153 42.56 -42.75 -28.67
CA MET A 153 42.03 -41.53 -29.29
C MET A 153 42.36 -41.40 -30.78
N ALA A 154 43.41 -42.06 -31.28
CA ALA A 154 43.79 -42.05 -32.70
C ALA A 154 42.84 -42.90 -33.58
N GLY A 155 42.16 -43.88 -32.98
CA GLY A 155 41.10 -44.66 -33.60
C GLY A 155 39.72 -44.05 -33.40
N TYR A 156 38.77 -44.89 -32.97
CA TYR A 156 37.38 -44.52 -32.69
C TYR A 156 37.07 -44.71 -31.20
N PRO A 157 37.38 -43.71 -30.34
CA PRO A 157 37.10 -43.78 -28.91
C PRO A 157 35.60 -43.65 -28.62
N THR A 158 34.87 -42.88 -29.42
CA THR A 158 33.44 -42.63 -29.23
C THR A 158 32.64 -43.65 -30.03
N ARG A 159 31.81 -44.44 -29.35
CA ARG A 159 31.01 -45.52 -29.93
C ARG A 159 29.57 -45.41 -29.42
N LYS A 160 28.58 -45.28 -30.30
CA LYS A 160 27.16 -45.11 -29.91
C LYS A 160 26.24 -45.98 -30.74
N PRO A 161 25.23 -46.65 -30.13
CA PRO A 161 24.19 -47.35 -30.89
C PRO A 161 23.33 -46.35 -31.66
N PHE A 162 22.72 -46.82 -32.75
CA PHE A 162 21.98 -45.95 -33.68
C PHE A 162 20.81 -45.22 -33.00
N PHE A 163 19.93 -45.93 -32.27
CA PHE A 163 18.86 -45.35 -31.46
C PHE A 163 19.30 -44.18 -30.54
N GLU A 164 20.38 -44.34 -29.76
CA GLU A 164 20.91 -43.25 -28.92
C GLU A 164 21.36 -42.03 -29.74
N PHE A 165 21.94 -42.27 -30.92
CA PHE A 165 22.44 -41.21 -31.79
C PHE A 165 21.29 -40.46 -32.47
N ILE A 166 20.30 -41.18 -33.00
CA ILE A 166 19.10 -40.60 -33.64
C ILE A 166 18.31 -39.77 -32.62
N ASN A 167 18.07 -40.30 -31.42
CA ASN A 167 17.35 -39.56 -30.38
C ASN A 167 18.07 -38.29 -29.92
N ARG A 168 19.41 -38.28 -29.92
CA ARG A 168 20.19 -37.09 -29.54
C ARG A 168 20.29 -36.07 -30.67
N PHE A 169 20.49 -36.51 -31.92
CA PHE A 169 20.91 -35.66 -33.05
C PHE A 169 19.93 -35.57 -34.23
N GLY A 170 18.81 -36.29 -34.20
CA GLY A 170 17.77 -36.20 -35.24
C GLY A 170 17.22 -34.78 -35.45
N LEU A 171 17.30 -33.91 -34.44
CA LEU A 171 17.00 -32.48 -34.55
C LEU A 171 17.85 -31.74 -35.61
N LEU A 172 19.05 -32.25 -35.95
CA LEU A 172 19.88 -31.71 -37.03
C LEU A 172 19.33 -32.05 -38.43
N CYS A 173 18.59 -33.16 -38.54
CA CYS A 173 18.03 -33.67 -39.79
C CYS A 173 16.58 -34.18 -39.56
N PRO A 174 15.59 -33.29 -39.36
CA PRO A 174 14.18 -33.69 -39.23
C PRO A 174 13.70 -34.55 -40.41
N GLU A 175 14.25 -34.32 -41.60
CA GLU A 175 13.97 -35.06 -42.84
C GLU A 175 14.44 -36.53 -42.77
N ALA A 176 15.33 -36.87 -41.83
CA ALA A 176 15.73 -38.25 -41.52
C ALA A 176 14.90 -38.90 -40.40
N LEU A 177 14.04 -38.14 -39.70
CA LEU A 177 13.05 -38.63 -38.74
C LEU A 177 11.66 -38.80 -39.37
N GLU A 178 11.30 -37.96 -40.34
CA GLU A 178 9.99 -37.99 -41.00
C GLU A 178 9.82 -39.15 -42.00
N GLY A 179 10.91 -39.67 -42.56
CA GLY A 179 10.89 -40.84 -43.43
C GLY A 179 11.12 -42.14 -42.68
N ASN A 180 10.38 -43.19 -43.06
CA ASN A 180 10.49 -44.54 -42.49
C ASN A 180 11.77 -45.26 -42.97
N TYR A 181 12.93 -44.76 -42.53
CA TYR A 181 14.26 -45.24 -42.88
C TYR A 181 14.81 -46.22 -41.83
N ASP A 182 15.59 -47.21 -42.29
CA ASP A 182 16.42 -48.03 -41.41
C ASP A 182 17.34 -47.14 -40.54
N GLU A 183 17.56 -47.52 -39.27
CA GLU A 183 18.31 -46.74 -38.29
C GLU A 183 19.71 -46.38 -38.81
N LYS A 184 20.34 -47.31 -39.55
CA LYS A 184 21.66 -47.10 -40.16
C LYS A 184 21.63 -45.97 -41.20
N ALA A 185 20.60 -45.91 -42.04
CA ALA A 185 20.42 -44.90 -43.06
C ALA A 185 20.06 -43.53 -42.46
N ALA A 186 19.22 -43.51 -41.41
CA ALA A 186 18.93 -42.29 -40.66
C ALA A 186 20.20 -41.71 -40.00
N CYS A 187 21.01 -42.56 -39.35
CA CYS A 187 22.30 -42.18 -38.78
C CYS A 187 23.26 -41.59 -39.83
N GLN A 188 23.37 -42.24 -40.99
CA GLN A 188 24.24 -41.79 -42.07
C GLN A 188 23.79 -40.41 -42.61
N LYS A 189 22.49 -40.21 -42.87
CA LYS A 189 21.95 -38.90 -43.29
C LYS A 189 22.21 -37.77 -42.29
N ILE A 190 22.10 -38.04 -40.99
CA ILE A 190 22.40 -37.05 -39.94
C ILE A 190 23.88 -36.63 -40.00
N LEU A 191 24.80 -37.59 -40.22
CA LEU A 191 26.24 -37.33 -40.30
C LEU A 191 26.65 -36.62 -41.61
N GLU A 192 26.03 -37.00 -42.73
CA GLU A 192 26.22 -36.36 -44.04
C GLU A 192 25.71 -34.91 -44.05
N LYS A 193 24.52 -34.66 -43.49
CA LYS A 193 23.98 -33.29 -43.32
C LYS A 193 24.79 -32.47 -42.29
N ALA A 194 25.42 -33.14 -41.33
CA ALA A 194 26.41 -32.52 -40.45
C ALA A 194 27.79 -32.31 -41.11
N GLY A 195 28.03 -32.82 -42.33
CA GLY A 195 29.30 -32.63 -43.05
C GLY A 195 30.53 -33.12 -42.28
N LEU A 196 30.39 -34.19 -41.49
CA LEU A 196 31.50 -34.77 -40.74
C LEU A 196 32.31 -35.74 -41.62
N GLU A 197 33.64 -35.63 -41.60
CA GLU A 197 34.52 -36.56 -42.30
C GLU A 197 35.08 -37.66 -41.40
N GLY A 198 35.42 -38.82 -41.98
CA GLY A 198 36.20 -39.84 -41.28
C GLY A 198 35.52 -40.50 -40.08
N PHE A 199 34.18 -40.48 -40.00
CA PHE A 199 33.38 -41.38 -39.16
C PHE A 199 33.28 -42.77 -39.79
N GLN A 200 32.76 -43.77 -39.06
CA GLN A 200 32.41 -45.09 -39.58
C GLN A 200 31.07 -45.59 -39.03
N VAL A 201 30.28 -46.27 -39.87
CA VAL A 201 28.95 -46.81 -39.50
C VAL A 201 29.01 -48.34 -39.54
N GLY A 202 28.93 -48.98 -38.37
CA GLY A 202 28.98 -50.44 -38.23
C GLY A 202 27.65 -51.13 -38.52
N LEU A 203 27.44 -52.29 -37.88
CA LEU A 203 26.18 -53.05 -37.97
C LEU A 203 25.09 -52.53 -37.01
N THR A 204 25.48 -52.05 -35.83
CA THR A 204 24.55 -51.59 -34.77
C THR A 204 24.99 -50.30 -34.07
N LYS A 205 26.17 -49.76 -34.44
CA LYS A 205 26.84 -48.65 -33.75
C LYS A 205 27.60 -47.76 -34.72
N ILE A 206 27.59 -46.45 -34.46
CA ILE A 206 28.45 -45.45 -35.08
C ILE A 206 29.76 -45.36 -34.30
N PHE A 207 30.85 -45.21 -35.04
CA PHE A 207 32.20 -45.03 -34.55
C PHE A 207 32.68 -43.63 -34.97
N LEU A 208 32.95 -42.79 -33.97
CA LEU A 208 33.31 -41.38 -34.13
C LEU A 208 34.71 -41.13 -33.56
N ARG A 209 35.45 -40.24 -34.21
CA ARG A 209 36.77 -39.80 -33.76
C ARG A 209 36.66 -38.86 -32.55
N ALA A 210 37.78 -38.60 -31.88
CA ALA A 210 37.83 -37.61 -30.82
C ALA A 210 37.33 -36.23 -31.31
N GLY A 211 36.55 -35.53 -30.49
CA GLY A 211 35.99 -34.21 -30.81
C GLY A 211 34.64 -34.21 -31.54
N GLN A 212 34.38 -35.13 -32.47
CA GLN A 212 33.21 -35.10 -33.37
C GLN A 212 31.84 -35.09 -32.64
N MET A 213 31.74 -35.79 -31.51
CA MET A 213 30.55 -35.76 -30.65
C MET A 213 30.24 -34.33 -30.13
N ALA A 214 31.27 -33.59 -29.72
CA ALA A 214 31.14 -32.23 -29.22
C ALA A 214 30.80 -31.23 -30.34
N GLU A 215 31.22 -31.51 -31.58
CA GLU A 215 30.83 -30.71 -32.75
C GLU A 215 29.34 -30.88 -33.08
N LEU A 216 28.82 -32.12 -33.02
CA LEU A 216 27.39 -32.38 -33.17
C LEU A 216 26.57 -31.73 -32.05
N ASP A 217 27.03 -31.79 -30.80
CA ASP A 217 26.38 -31.11 -29.67
C ASP A 217 26.40 -29.57 -29.84
N ALA A 218 27.48 -28.99 -30.39
CA ALA A 218 27.57 -27.56 -30.69
C ALA A 218 26.56 -27.15 -31.77
N ARG A 219 26.53 -27.85 -32.92
CA ARG A 219 25.55 -27.61 -34.00
C ARG A 219 24.11 -27.78 -33.50
N ARG A 220 23.86 -28.74 -32.60
CA ARG A 220 22.56 -28.96 -31.94
C ARG A 220 22.16 -27.77 -31.06
N ALA A 221 23.10 -27.19 -30.31
CA ALA A 221 22.87 -25.99 -29.52
C ALA A 221 22.61 -24.73 -30.40
N GLU A 222 23.24 -24.62 -31.57
CA GLU A 222 22.99 -23.55 -32.54
C GLU A 222 21.57 -23.60 -33.13
N VAL A 223 21.10 -24.78 -33.53
CA VAL A 223 19.72 -24.99 -34.03
C VAL A 223 18.69 -24.57 -32.98
N LEU A 224 18.85 -25.05 -31.74
CA LEU A 224 17.99 -24.67 -30.59
C LEU A 224 18.04 -23.16 -30.32
N SER A 225 19.21 -22.55 -30.40
CA SER A 225 19.40 -21.10 -30.23
C SER A 225 18.72 -20.29 -31.34
N SER A 226 18.69 -20.80 -32.58
CA SER A 226 18.00 -20.17 -33.71
C SER A 226 16.47 -20.22 -33.56
N ALA A 227 15.94 -21.36 -33.13
CA ALA A 227 14.52 -21.50 -32.79
C ALA A 227 14.11 -20.54 -31.65
N ALA A 228 14.91 -20.47 -30.58
CA ALA A 228 14.69 -19.55 -29.47
C ALA A 228 14.69 -18.07 -29.91
N LYS A 229 15.66 -17.65 -30.74
CA LYS A 229 15.70 -16.29 -31.34
C LYS A 229 14.43 -15.99 -32.14
N THR A 230 13.92 -16.96 -32.90
CA THR A 230 12.70 -16.82 -33.73
C THR A 230 11.46 -16.61 -32.86
N ILE A 231 11.29 -17.42 -31.80
CA ILE A 231 10.20 -17.28 -30.83
C ILE A 231 10.29 -15.93 -30.11
N GLN A 232 11.48 -15.55 -29.61
CA GLN A 232 11.72 -14.26 -28.96
C GLN A 232 11.40 -13.07 -29.88
N CYS A 233 11.73 -13.16 -31.18
CA CYS A 233 11.41 -12.13 -32.16
C CYS A 233 9.89 -11.93 -32.30
N ARG A 234 9.12 -13.02 -32.43
CA ARG A 234 7.65 -12.97 -32.50
C ARG A 234 7.03 -12.40 -31.23
N ILE A 235 7.49 -12.83 -30.05
CA ILE A 235 7.00 -12.34 -28.74
C ILE A 235 7.32 -10.85 -28.55
N ARG A 236 8.57 -10.42 -28.82
CA ARG A 236 8.98 -8.99 -28.76
C ARG A 236 8.16 -8.12 -29.71
N THR A 237 7.84 -8.63 -30.91
CA THR A 237 6.96 -7.96 -31.88
C THR A 237 5.53 -7.83 -31.35
N HIS A 238 4.96 -8.90 -30.78
CA HIS A 238 3.62 -8.88 -30.17
C HIS A 238 3.54 -7.87 -29.01
N ILE A 239 4.49 -7.92 -28.07
CA ILE A 239 4.54 -7.00 -26.92
C ILE A 239 4.66 -5.55 -27.39
N SER A 240 5.52 -5.27 -28.37
CA SER A 240 5.70 -3.93 -28.94
C SER A 240 4.42 -3.43 -29.62
N ARG A 241 3.74 -4.27 -30.42
CA ARG A 241 2.45 -3.95 -31.03
C ARG A 241 1.37 -3.67 -29.97
N ARG A 242 1.31 -4.47 -28.90
CA ARG A 242 0.35 -4.30 -27.79
C ARG A 242 0.57 -2.98 -27.05
N ARG A 243 1.84 -2.62 -26.77
CA ARG A 243 2.23 -1.32 -26.19
C ARG A 243 1.86 -0.15 -27.12
N PHE A 244 2.18 -0.24 -28.41
CA PHE A 244 1.83 0.79 -29.41
C PHE A 244 0.31 1.02 -29.49
N LEU A 245 -0.50 -0.04 -29.54
CA LEU A 245 -1.96 0.08 -29.58
C LEU A 245 -2.55 0.72 -28.31
N ALA A 246 -2.00 0.40 -27.13
CA ALA A 246 -2.41 1.02 -25.87
C ALA A 246 -2.08 2.53 -25.85
N VAL A 247 -0.87 2.92 -26.28
CA VAL A 247 -0.47 4.33 -26.40
C VAL A 247 -1.33 5.06 -27.44
N ARG A 248 -1.60 4.44 -28.60
CA ARG A 248 -2.50 5.00 -29.62
C ARG A 248 -3.90 5.26 -29.07
N LYS A 249 -4.46 4.33 -28.28
CA LYS A 249 -5.77 4.53 -27.64
C LYS A 249 -5.74 5.73 -26.69
N ALA A 250 -4.79 5.76 -25.75
CA ALA A 250 -4.67 6.87 -24.79
C ALA A 250 -4.50 8.24 -25.48
N SER A 251 -3.77 8.31 -26.59
CA SER A 251 -3.64 9.52 -27.41
C SER A 251 -4.97 9.95 -28.05
N VAL A 252 -5.79 9.00 -28.54
CA VAL A 252 -7.13 9.29 -29.08
C VAL A 252 -8.08 9.75 -27.97
N ASP A 253 -8.03 9.11 -26.80
CA ASP A 253 -8.83 9.47 -25.63
C ASP A 253 -8.51 10.91 -25.20
N ILE A 254 -7.24 11.28 -25.07
CA ILE A 254 -6.78 12.65 -24.77
C ILE A 254 -7.22 13.64 -25.86
N GLN A 255 -7.08 13.29 -27.14
CA GLN A 255 -7.56 14.14 -28.24
C GLN A 255 -9.07 14.39 -28.18
N SER A 256 -9.87 13.40 -27.77
CA SER A 256 -11.32 13.56 -27.58
C SER A 256 -11.64 14.57 -26.47
N ILE A 257 -10.94 14.48 -25.32
CA ILE A 257 -11.10 15.40 -24.19
C ILE A 257 -10.71 16.82 -24.61
N CYS A 258 -9.59 17.00 -25.30
CA CYS A 258 -9.15 18.32 -25.80
C CYS A 258 -10.17 18.94 -26.77
N ARG A 259 -10.76 18.16 -27.69
CA ARG A 259 -11.84 18.61 -28.57
C ARG A 259 -13.10 19.03 -27.77
N GLY A 260 -13.48 18.25 -26.76
CA GLY A 260 -14.59 18.56 -25.86
C GLY A 260 -14.38 19.86 -25.07
N VAL A 261 -13.18 20.05 -24.50
CA VAL A 261 -12.80 21.28 -23.76
C VAL A 261 -12.82 22.51 -24.68
N LEU A 262 -12.34 22.40 -25.92
CA LEU A 262 -12.42 23.48 -26.92
C LEU A 262 -13.88 23.85 -27.25
N ALA A 263 -14.75 22.86 -27.48
CA ALA A 263 -16.18 23.08 -27.71
C ALA A 263 -16.87 23.75 -26.50
N CYS A 264 -16.57 23.28 -25.29
CA CYS A 264 -17.09 23.90 -24.05
C CYS A 264 -16.63 25.36 -23.90
N LYS A 265 -15.36 25.67 -24.19
CA LYS A 265 -14.81 27.03 -24.14
C LYS A 265 -15.47 27.95 -25.17
N PHE A 266 -15.73 27.45 -26.38
CA PHE A 266 -16.46 28.18 -27.42
C PHE A 266 -17.90 28.48 -26.98
N TYR A 267 -18.63 27.48 -26.47
CA TYR A 267 -20.00 27.64 -25.97
C TYR A 267 -20.08 28.59 -24.76
N GLN A 268 -19.12 28.56 -23.84
CA GLN A 268 -19.03 29.53 -22.75
C GLN A 268 -18.87 30.98 -23.26
N ASN A 269 -18.07 31.19 -24.31
CA ASN A 269 -17.92 32.51 -24.93
C ASN A 269 -19.23 32.97 -25.59
N MET A 270 -19.94 32.08 -26.31
CA MET A 270 -21.27 32.39 -26.86
C MET A 270 -22.27 32.76 -25.76
N ARG A 271 -22.31 32.00 -24.65
CA ARG A 271 -23.17 32.32 -23.49
C ARG A 271 -22.83 33.67 -22.87
N ARG A 272 -21.55 34.03 -22.74
CA ARG A 272 -21.10 35.34 -22.25
C ARG A 272 -21.53 36.48 -23.18
N GLN A 273 -21.37 36.32 -24.50
CA GLN A 273 -21.83 37.30 -25.49
C GLN A 273 -23.35 37.48 -25.44
N ALA A 274 -24.12 36.39 -25.42
CA ALA A 274 -25.58 36.43 -25.32
C ALA A 274 -26.06 37.09 -24.01
N ALA A 275 -25.40 36.81 -22.88
CA ALA A 275 -25.68 37.46 -21.60
C ALA A 275 -25.39 38.98 -21.64
N ALA A 276 -24.24 39.38 -22.19
CA ALA A 276 -23.88 40.79 -22.36
C ALA A 276 -24.89 41.54 -23.24
N LEU A 277 -25.27 40.96 -24.39
CA LEU A 277 -26.31 41.52 -25.26
C LEU A 277 -27.68 41.64 -24.55
N LYS A 278 -28.06 40.64 -23.74
CA LYS A 278 -29.30 40.69 -22.95
C LYS A 278 -29.26 41.82 -21.93
N ILE A 279 -28.17 41.96 -21.16
CA ILE A 279 -27.97 43.05 -20.19
C ILE A 279 -28.02 44.42 -20.88
N GLN A 280 -27.26 44.61 -21.97
CA GLN A 280 -27.26 45.85 -22.76
C GLN A 280 -28.66 46.18 -23.31
N LYS A 281 -29.41 45.20 -23.81
CA LYS A 281 -30.80 45.36 -24.28
C LYS A 281 -31.73 45.84 -23.16
N HIS A 282 -31.63 45.27 -21.95
CA HIS A 282 -32.44 45.70 -20.81
C HIS A 282 -32.08 47.10 -20.33
N ILE A 283 -30.78 47.45 -20.23
CA ILE A 283 -30.32 48.78 -19.83
C ILE A 283 -30.78 49.85 -20.83
N LYS A 284 -30.55 49.64 -22.14
CA LYS A 284 -30.99 50.58 -23.20
C LYS A 284 -32.51 50.77 -23.19
N ARG A 285 -33.29 49.68 -23.00
CA ARG A 285 -34.76 49.76 -22.86
C ARG A 285 -35.18 50.55 -21.62
N HIS A 286 -34.52 50.37 -20.48
CA HIS A 286 -34.83 51.10 -19.25
C HIS A 286 -34.51 52.59 -19.39
N GLN A 287 -33.33 52.95 -19.88
CA GLN A 287 -32.92 54.34 -20.14
C GLN A 287 -33.92 55.06 -21.06
N ALA A 288 -34.29 54.45 -22.19
CA ALA A 288 -35.29 55.00 -23.11
C ALA A 288 -36.66 55.17 -22.46
N ARG A 289 -37.11 54.20 -21.66
CA ARG A 289 -38.40 54.27 -20.95
C ARG A 289 -38.42 55.38 -19.89
N VAL A 290 -37.34 55.55 -19.12
CA VAL A 290 -37.21 56.63 -18.13
C VAL A 290 -37.17 58.01 -18.80
N ALA A 291 -36.45 58.15 -19.91
CA ALA A 291 -36.43 59.40 -20.69
C ALA A 291 -37.84 59.77 -21.21
N TYR A 292 -38.55 58.81 -21.80
CA TYR A 292 -39.93 58.99 -22.26
C TYR A 292 -40.89 59.33 -21.10
N GLN A 293 -40.81 58.61 -19.97
CA GLN A 293 -41.67 58.88 -18.82
C GLN A 293 -41.42 60.27 -18.22
N LYS A 294 -40.18 60.75 -18.14
CA LYS A 294 -39.87 62.13 -17.74
C LYS A 294 -40.51 63.15 -18.69
N LEU A 295 -40.34 62.97 -19.99
CA LEU A 295 -40.93 63.86 -21.01
C LEU A 295 -42.48 63.87 -20.94
N HIS A 296 -43.10 62.70 -20.78
CA HIS A 296 -44.55 62.57 -20.63
C HIS A 296 -45.07 63.26 -19.36
N ILE A 297 -44.38 63.12 -18.22
CA ILE A 297 -44.77 63.80 -16.97
C ILE A 297 -44.64 65.32 -17.12
N SER A 298 -43.55 65.82 -17.69
CA SER A 298 -43.38 67.26 -17.97
C SER A 298 -44.48 67.81 -18.90
N ALA A 299 -44.84 67.06 -19.94
CA ALA A 299 -45.94 67.43 -20.84
C ALA A 299 -47.30 67.43 -20.12
N LEU A 300 -47.56 66.46 -19.24
CA LEU A 300 -48.79 66.38 -18.44
C LEU A 300 -48.90 67.55 -17.45
N VAL A 301 -47.81 67.94 -16.79
CA VAL A 301 -47.74 69.11 -15.90
C VAL A 301 -48.01 70.40 -16.67
N LEU A 302 -47.42 70.57 -17.87
CA LEU A 302 -47.72 71.71 -18.75
C LEU A 302 -49.19 71.73 -19.19
N GLN A 303 -49.75 70.61 -19.64
CA GLN A 303 -51.14 70.53 -20.07
C GLN A 303 -52.14 70.79 -18.93
N THR A 304 -51.90 70.27 -17.73
CA THR A 304 -52.76 70.50 -16.56
C THR A 304 -52.66 71.95 -16.08
N GLY A 305 -51.47 72.55 -16.06
CA GLY A 305 -51.28 73.98 -15.81
C GLY A 305 -52.03 74.86 -16.81
N LEU A 306 -51.92 74.60 -18.11
CA LEU A 306 -52.61 75.33 -19.16
C LEU A 306 -54.14 75.20 -19.07
N ARG A 307 -54.67 73.99 -18.80
CA ARG A 307 -56.11 73.77 -18.57
C ARG A 307 -56.60 74.54 -17.33
N ALA A 308 -55.84 74.52 -16.24
CA ALA A 308 -56.16 75.29 -15.03
C ALA A 308 -56.10 76.81 -15.27
N MET A 309 -55.17 77.30 -16.08
CA MET A 309 -55.10 78.71 -16.50
C MET A 309 -56.32 79.12 -17.34
N ALA A 310 -56.75 78.27 -18.29
CA ALA A 310 -57.93 78.50 -19.10
C ALA A 310 -59.20 78.61 -18.24
N ALA A 311 -59.47 77.61 -17.41
CA ALA A 311 -60.63 77.62 -16.49
C ALA A 311 -60.60 78.83 -15.52
N ARG A 312 -59.42 79.21 -15.00
CA ARG A 312 -59.27 80.42 -14.18
C ARG A 312 -59.45 81.71 -14.97
N ARG A 313 -59.25 81.74 -16.29
CA ARG A 313 -59.53 82.91 -17.15
C ARG A 313 -61.03 83.03 -17.42
N GLU A 314 -61.68 81.92 -17.73
CA GLU A 314 -63.13 81.82 -17.94
C GLU A 314 -63.92 82.20 -16.67
N PHE A 315 -63.56 81.63 -15.51
CA PHE A 315 -64.17 82.00 -14.22
C PHE A 315 -64.02 83.49 -13.89
N ARG A 316 -62.87 84.10 -14.19
CA ARG A 316 -62.67 85.55 -14.01
C ARG A 316 -63.57 86.38 -14.94
N SER A 317 -63.79 85.93 -16.18
CA SER A 317 -64.76 86.54 -17.11
C SER A 317 -66.19 86.44 -16.58
N MET A 318 -66.61 85.26 -16.11
CA MET A 318 -67.93 85.07 -15.49
C MET A 318 -68.13 85.96 -14.26
N ASN A 319 -67.11 86.10 -13.40
CA ASN A 319 -67.21 86.92 -12.20
C ASN A 319 -67.26 88.43 -12.53
N LEU A 320 -66.50 88.89 -13.53
CA LEU A 320 -66.60 90.26 -14.06
C LEU A 320 -68.00 90.55 -14.60
N ASN A 321 -68.56 89.65 -15.42
CA ASN A 321 -69.91 89.79 -15.96
C ASN A 321 -70.97 89.79 -14.85
N LYS A 322 -70.89 88.88 -13.88
CA LYS A 322 -71.79 88.83 -12.71
C LYS A 322 -71.75 90.15 -11.91
N ASN A 323 -70.56 90.70 -11.68
CA ASN A 323 -70.41 91.98 -10.98
C ASN A 323 -70.97 93.16 -11.78
N ALA A 324 -70.80 93.15 -13.11
CA ALA A 324 -71.43 94.15 -13.99
C ALA A 324 -72.97 94.08 -13.95
N THR A 325 -73.55 92.87 -14.00
CA THR A 325 -75.00 92.67 -13.88
C THR A 325 -75.54 93.14 -12.51
N LEU A 326 -74.82 92.86 -11.42
CA LEU A 326 -75.18 93.35 -10.08
C LEU A 326 -75.15 94.89 -10.01
N LEU A 327 -74.14 95.53 -10.60
CA LEU A 327 -74.02 96.98 -10.63
C LEU A 327 -75.15 97.63 -11.48
N GLN A 328 -75.47 97.04 -12.63
CA GLN A 328 -76.60 97.43 -13.48
C GLN A 328 -77.95 97.31 -12.75
N ALA A 329 -78.19 96.19 -12.07
CA ALA A 329 -79.40 95.97 -11.28
C ALA A 329 -79.51 96.97 -10.12
N TRP A 330 -78.41 97.26 -9.41
CA TRP A 330 -78.38 98.25 -8.34
C TRP A 330 -78.68 99.66 -8.87
N TRP A 331 -78.13 100.04 -10.02
CA TRP A 331 -78.44 101.33 -10.67
C TRP A 331 -79.90 101.44 -11.11
N LEU A 332 -80.48 100.37 -11.70
CA LEU A 332 -81.90 100.34 -12.07
C LEU A 332 -82.81 100.49 -10.84
N CYS A 333 -82.50 99.79 -9.75
CA CYS A 333 -83.20 99.93 -8.47
C CYS A 333 -83.08 101.37 -7.93
N ARG A 334 -81.86 101.93 -7.89
CA ARG A 334 -81.59 103.32 -7.47
C ARG A 334 -82.40 104.32 -8.29
N ARG A 335 -82.49 104.14 -9.61
CA ARG A 335 -83.27 104.98 -10.54
C ARG A 335 -84.77 104.92 -10.24
N ALA A 336 -85.32 103.72 -10.01
CA ALA A 336 -86.73 103.53 -9.66
C ALA A 336 -87.07 104.19 -8.30
N VAL A 337 -86.23 104.01 -7.27
CA VAL A 337 -86.41 104.62 -5.94
C VAL A 337 -86.38 106.16 -6.01
N VAL A 338 -85.47 106.74 -6.82
CA VAL A 338 -85.42 108.21 -7.04
C VAL A 338 -86.67 108.72 -7.75
N TYR A 339 -87.15 108.00 -8.78
CA TYR A 339 -88.39 108.34 -9.47
C TYR A 339 -89.61 108.30 -8.54
N TYR A 340 -89.77 107.24 -7.75
CA TYR A 340 -90.85 107.11 -6.76
C TYR A 340 -90.82 108.23 -5.69
N LYS A 341 -89.63 108.59 -5.19
CA LYS A 341 -89.46 109.70 -4.24
C LYS A 341 -89.76 111.08 -4.87
N LYS A 342 -89.57 111.24 -6.19
CA LYS A 342 -90.00 112.44 -6.92
C LYS A 342 -91.52 112.47 -7.10
N LEU A 343 -92.13 111.35 -7.48
CA LEU A 343 -93.57 111.22 -7.70
C LEU A 343 -94.38 111.48 -6.41
N THR A 344 -93.98 110.88 -5.30
CA THR A 344 -94.62 111.09 -3.98
C THR A 344 -94.53 112.55 -3.51
N ARG A 345 -93.37 113.21 -3.65
CA ARG A 345 -93.23 114.65 -3.38
C ARG A 345 -94.18 115.50 -4.24
N SER A 346 -94.26 115.25 -5.55
CA SER A 346 -95.21 115.94 -6.44
C SER A 346 -96.67 115.70 -6.06
N CYS A 347 -97.02 114.48 -5.65
CA CYS A 347 -98.36 114.14 -5.19
C CYS A 347 -98.73 114.90 -3.92
N ILE A 348 -97.85 114.93 -2.91
CA ILE A 348 -98.05 115.68 -1.65
C ILE A 348 -98.23 117.19 -1.91
N VAL A 349 -97.41 117.79 -2.77
CA VAL A 349 -97.55 119.22 -3.17
C VAL A 349 -98.88 119.48 -3.89
N THR A 350 -99.37 118.52 -4.68
CA THR A 350 -100.66 118.64 -5.38
C THR A 350 -101.84 118.49 -4.40
N GLN A 351 -101.79 117.51 -3.51
CA GLN A 351 -102.81 117.28 -2.47
C GLN A 351 -102.92 118.46 -1.49
N THR A 352 -101.80 119.01 -1.03
CA THR A 352 -101.79 120.19 -0.14
C THR A 352 -102.34 121.44 -0.85
N ARG A 353 -101.96 121.69 -2.11
CA ARG A 353 -102.56 122.76 -2.92
C ARG A 353 -104.05 122.55 -3.16
N TRP A 354 -104.52 121.31 -3.34
CA TRP A 354 -105.95 121.00 -3.49
C TRP A 354 -106.75 121.24 -2.21
N ARG A 355 -106.27 120.74 -1.05
CA ARG A 355 -106.86 121.03 0.28
C ARG A 355 -106.97 122.55 0.51
N GLY A 356 -105.89 123.29 0.24
CA GLY A 356 -105.87 124.75 0.28
C GLY A 356 -106.70 125.46 -0.82
N ARG A 357 -107.33 124.73 -1.74
CA ARG A 357 -108.28 125.25 -2.74
C ARG A 357 -109.74 125.00 -2.32
N VAL A 358 -110.00 123.92 -1.59
CA VAL A 358 -111.31 123.58 -0.98
C VAL A 358 -111.68 124.60 0.11
N ALA A 359 -110.79 124.83 1.09
CA ALA A 359 -111.02 125.82 2.16
C ALA A 359 -111.30 127.25 1.62
N ARG A 360 -110.68 127.60 0.48
CA ARG A 360 -110.91 128.89 -0.22
C ARG A 360 -112.17 128.93 -1.09
N ARG A 361 -112.96 127.86 -1.17
CA ARG A 361 -114.36 127.86 -1.64
C ARG A 361 -115.33 128.04 -0.46
N GLU A 362 -115.10 127.35 0.66
CA GLU A 362 -115.94 127.44 1.85
C GLU A 362 -115.98 128.86 2.42
N LEU A 363 -114.82 129.52 2.52
CA LEU A 363 -114.70 130.93 2.89
C LEU A 363 -115.50 131.88 1.96
N ARG A 364 -115.73 131.52 0.69
CA ARG A 364 -116.56 132.33 -0.23
C ARG A 364 -118.05 132.12 0.02
N LYS A 365 -118.49 130.88 0.31
CA LYS A 365 -119.89 130.62 0.67
C LYS A 365 -120.30 131.42 1.90
N LEU A 366 -119.47 131.40 2.95
CA LEU A 366 -119.71 132.17 4.18
C LEU A 366 -119.76 133.70 3.94
N LYS A 367 -118.95 134.23 3.00
CA LYS A 367 -118.99 135.65 2.63
C LYS A 367 -120.19 136.07 1.75
N MET A 368 -120.92 135.13 1.15
CA MET A 368 -122.16 135.45 0.42
C MET A 368 -123.34 135.59 1.39
N ALA A 369 -123.50 134.64 2.31
CA ALA A 369 -124.56 134.65 3.32
C ALA A 369 -124.54 135.92 4.21
N ALA A 370 -123.37 136.50 4.44
CA ALA A 370 -123.20 137.74 5.20
C ALA A 370 -123.63 139.04 4.46
N ARG A 371 -124.08 138.96 3.20
CA ARG A 371 -124.54 140.13 2.42
C ARG A 371 -126.05 140.31 2.42
N GLU A 372 -126.81 139.21 2.43
CA GLU A 372 -128.28 139.24 2.43
C GLU A 372 -128.84 139.83 3.73
N THR A 373 -128.13 139.68 4.84
CA THR A 373 -128.46 140.28 6.15
C THR A 373 -128.24 141.79 6.24
N GLY A 374 -127.60 142.42 5.24
CA GLY A 374 -127.40 143.88 5.22
C GLY A 374 -128.62 144.66 4.75
N ALA A 375 -129.20 144.26 3.61
CA ALA A 375 -130.29 144.98 2.95
C ALA A 375 -131.59 145.05 3.78
N LEU A 376 -131.84 144.06 4.64
CA LEU A 376 -132.97 144.05 5.56
C LEU A 376 -132.87 145.08 6.69
N LYS A 377 -131.67 145.63 6.96
CA LYS A 377 -131.47 146.62 8.02
C LYS A 377 -131.73 148.05 7.54
N GLU A 378 -131.22 148.41 6.35
CA GLU A 378 -131.43 149.73 5.73
C GLU A 378 -132.91 150.04 5.43
N ALA A 379 -133.74 149.00 5.28
CA ALA A 379 -135.20 149.14 5.13
C ALA A 379 -135.92 149.52 6.44
N LYS A 380 -135.38 149.14 7.60
CA LYS A 380 -135.97 149.43 8.93
C LYS A 380 -135.68 150.87 9.35
N ASP A 381 -134.43 151.28 9.26
CA ASP A 381 -133.93 152.60 9.71
C ASP A 381 -134.59 153.78 8.94
N LYS A 382 -135.26 153.49 7.82
CA LYS A 382 -135.98 154.43 6.96
C LYS A 382 -137.46 154.61 7.33
N LEU A 383 -138.02 153.71 8.14
CA LEU A 383 -139.39 153.78 8.67
C LEU A 383 -139.43 154.46 10.03
N GLU A 384 -138.42 154.23 10.89
CA GLU A 384 -138.37 154.79 12.25
C GLU A 384 -138.30 156.33 12.25
N LYS A 385 -137.57 156.94 11.30
CA LYS A 385 -137.49 158.40 11.16
C LYS A 385 -138.84 159.08 10.87
N ASN A 386 -139.77 158.40 10.20
CA ASN A 386 -141.09 158.97 9.91
C ASN A 386 -142.03 158.95 11.14
N VAL A 387 -141.66 158.24 12.21
CA VAL A 387 -142.43 158.13 13.45
C VAL A 387 -141.98 159.18 14.48
N GLU A 388 -140.69 159.51 14.51
CA GLU A 388 -140.11 160.50 15.44
C GLU A 388 -140.60 161.93 15.18
N GLU A 389 -140.88 162.30 13.92
CA GLU A 389 -141.38 163.63 13.56
C GLU A 389 -142.88 163.80 13.90
N LEU A 390 -143.73 162.82 13.53
CA LEU A 390 -145.18 162.88 13.81
C LEU A 390 -145.53 162.68 15.28
N THR A 391 -144.65 162.05 16.07
CA THR A 391 -144.78 162.05 17.53
C THR A 391 -144.30 163.35 18.19
N TRP A 392 -143.64 164.26 17.44
CA TRP A 392 -143.24 165.59 17.93
C TRP A 392 -144.35 166.65 17.93
N ARG A 393 -145.49 166.25 18.54
CA ARG A 393 -146.29 167.06 19.47
C ARG A 393 -147.17 168.17 18.83
N LEU A 394 -148.50 168.07 18.79
CA LEU A 394 -149.50 167.18 19.45
C LEU A 394 -149.53 167.20 21.01
N GLN A 395 -148.40 167.41 21.68
CA GLN A 395 -148.36 167.76 23.12
C GLN A 395 -148.36 169.29 23.34
N LEU A 396 -148.46 170.08 22.27
CA LEU A 396 -148.78 171.51 22.32
C LEU A 396 -150.31 171.74 22.31
N GLU A 397 -151.03 171.07 21.41
CA GLU A 397 -152.48 171.20 21.20
C GLU A 397 -153.34 170.85 22.44
N LYS A 398 -152.80 170.05 23.36
CA LYS A 398 -153.51 169.62 24.58
C LYS A 398 -153.25 170.49 25.82
N ARG A 399 -152.63 171.66 25.69
CA ARG A 399 -152.48 172.64 26.78
C ARG A 399 -153.31 173.91 26.47
N LEU A 400 -154.48 173.98 27.10
CA LEU A 400 -155.51 175.03 27.03
C LEU A 400 -156.22 175.21 25.66
N ARG A 401 -157.52 174.96 25.42
CA ARG A 401 -158.57 174.07 25.98
C ARG A 401 -158.94 174.02 27.48
N THR A 402 -158.53 175.00 28.27
CA THR A 402 -158.84 175.13 29.70
C THR A 402 -158.89 176.61 30.09
N ASP A 403 -159.46 177.43 29.20
CA ASP A 403 -159.71 178.88 29.37
C ASP A 403 -160.71 179.39 28.29
N LEU A 404 -161.70 178.57 27.92
CA LEU A 404 -162.77 178.97 26.98
C LEU A 404 -164.01 179.48 27.73
N GLU A 405 -164.33 178.86 28.88
CA GLU A 405 -165.68 178.90 29.46
C GLU A 405 -165.76 179.32 30.95
N GLU A 406 -164.65 179.34 31.71
CA GLU A 406 -164.66 179.58 33.17
C GLU A 406 -163.93 180.87 33.62
N ALA A 407 -164.29 181.97 32.96
CA ALA A 407 -164.23 183.30 33.58
C ALA A 407 -165.50 184.05 33.18
N LYS A 408 -165.39 185.30 32.67
CA LYS A 408 -166.51 186.20 32.29
C LYS A 408 -167.39 186.65 33.47
N ALA A 409 -167.95 185.70 34.23
CA ALA A 409 -168.28 185.86 35.64
C ALA A 409 -167.11 185.22 36.41
N GLN A 410 -165.95 185.86 36.47
CA GLN A 410 -165.61 186.91 37.44
C GLN A 410 -165.79 186.49 38.88
N GLU A 411 -164.86 186.97 39.70
CA GLU A 411 -164.96 187.05 41.16
C GLU A 411 -164.94 185.71 41.92
N VAL A 412 -164.02 185.69 42.89
CA VAL A 412 -164.30 185.22 44.24
C VAL A 412 -164.42 183.69 44.45
N MET A 413 -163.24 183.04 44.48
CA MET A 413 -162.56 182.70 45.76
C MET A 413 -163.09 181.52 46.64
N LYS A 414 -162.14 180.66 47.07
CA LYS A 414 -161.92 180.05 48.42
C LYS A 414 -162.08 178.53 48.72
N LEU A 415 -162.75 177.66 47.95
CA LEU A 415 -163.09 176.30 48.43
C LEU A 415 -162.79 175.17 47.41
N GLN A 416 -162.46 173.90 47.74
CA GLN A 416 -161.58 173.25 48.76
C GLN A 416 -161.70 171.68 48.65
N ASN A 417 -160.58 170.90 48.70
CA ASN A 417 -160.48 169.42 48.93
C ASN A 417 -160.99 168.46 47.76
N THR A 418 -160.63 167.15 47.49
CA THR A 418 -160.23 165.89 48.22
C THR A 418 -159.62 164.68 47.36
N MET A 419 -158.68 163.79 47.88
CA MET A 419 -158.36 162.29 47.62
C MET A 419 -157.72 161.68 46.29
N GLN A 420 -157.24 160.38 46.08
CA GLN A 420 -156.29 159.38 46.79
C GLN A 420 -155.93 157.99 46.02
N GLU A 421 -154.99 157.10 46.52
CA GLU A 421 -154.76 155.56 46.40
C GLU A 421 -154.09 154.65 45.22
N MET A 422 -152.92 153.85 45.36
CA MET A 422 -152.42 152.52 44.64
C MET A 422 -150.90 151.89 44.77
N GLN A 423 -150.50 150.60 44.33
CA GLN A 423 -149.13 149.79 44.39
C GLN A 423 -148.88 148.56 43.32
N LYS A 424 -147.89 147.53 43.12
CA LYS A 424 -146.56 146.83 43.61
C LYS A 424 -145.92 145.56 42.74
N ILE A 425 -144.68 144.91 42.99
CA ILE A 425 -144.09 143.44 42.71
C ILE A 425 -142.70 143.05 41.88
N ILE A 426 -141.99 141.83 42.00
CA ILE A 426 -140.60 141.26 41.48
C ILE A 426 -140.45 139.65 41.12
N GLU A 427 -139.43 138.68 40.89
CA GLU A 427 -137.93 138.19 41.03
C GLU A 427 -137.54 136.79 40.20
N GLU A 428 -136.43 135.89 40.07
CA GLU A 428 -134.89 135.57 40.25
C GLU A 428 -134.21 134.22 39.52
N THR A 429 -132.93 133.64 39.75
CA THR A 429 -132.03 132.67 38.86
C THR A 429 -130.80 131.67 39.38
N ASN A 430 -130.11 130.68 38.62
CA ASN A 430 -128.80 129.81 38.91
C ASN A 430 -128.19 128.74 37.80
N ALA A 431 -127.14 127.76 37.73
CA ALA A 431 -125.95 127.00 38.43
C ALA A 431 -124.84 126.11 37.54
N LEU A 432 -123.87 125.17 38.02
CA LEU A 432 -122.58 124.49 37.38
C LEU A 432 -121.99 123.03 37.93
N LEU A 433 -120.84 122.19 37.69
CA LEU A 433 -119.76 121.64 36.67
C LEU A 433 -118.60 120.49 37.07
N ALA A 434 -118.02 119.58 36.14
CA ALA A 434 -116.61 118.87 35.87
C ALA A 434 -115.74 117.62 36.55
N LYS A 435 -114.85 116.74 35.84
CA LYS A 435 -113.44 116.00 36.12
C LYS A 435 -112.87 114.61 35.39
N GLU A 436 -111.63 113.97 35.65
CA GLU A 436 -110.81 112.83 34.89
C GLU A 436 -109.48 112.01 35.50
N ARG A 437 -108.98 110.76 35.02
CA ARG A 437 -107.53 110.13 34.73
C ARG A 437 -106.67 108.88 35.43
N GLU A 438 -105.78 108.05 34.70
CA GLU A 438 -104.40 107.28 34.96
C GLU A 438 -103.92 105.69 34.74
N THR A 439 -102.59 105.23 34.82
CA THR A 439 -101.85 103.89 34.36
C THR A 439 -100.67 103.08 35.17
N ALA A 440 -99.81 102.13 34.59
CA ALA A 440 -98.96 101.00 35.25
C ALA A 440 -97.46 100.54 34.77
N LYS A 441 -96.87 99.31 35.08
CA LYS A 441 -95.38 98.81 35.09
C LYS A 441 -95.10 97.21 34.95
N LYS A 442 -93.93 96.42 34.96
CA LYS A 442 -92.42 96.33 34.58
C LYS A 442 -91.59 95.00 35.05
N ALA A 443 -90.51 94.41 34.37
CA ALA A 443 -89.31 93.49 34.82
C ALA A 443 -88.99 92.07 34.10
N ILE A 444 -87.92 91.16 34.23
CA ILE A 444 -86.36 91.05 34.28
C ILE A 444 -85.67 89.57 34.26
N GLU A 445 -84.31 89.37 34.00
CA GLU A 445 -83.25 88.23 34.21
C GLU A 445 -82.72 87.21 33.08
N GLU A 446 -81.63 86.37 33.28
CA GLU A 446 -80.55 85.94 32.29
C GLU A 446 -80.15 84.41 32.01
N ALA A 447 -79.37 84.15 30.91
CA ALA A 447 -78.29 83.12 30.67
C ALA A 447 -78.60 81.68 30.05
N PRO A 448 -77.62 80.80 29.61
CA PRO A 448 -77.62 80.17 28.25
C PRO A 448 -77.47 78.58 28.15
N PRO A 449 -76.77 77.90 27.18
CA PRO A 449 -77.43 76.97 26.20
C PRO A 449 -76.89 75.50 26.07
N VAL A 450 -77.70 74.50 25.66
CA VAL A 450 -77.28 73.06 25.60
C VAL A 450 -78.06 72.13 24.61
N ILE A 451 -77.42 70.99 24.20
CA ILE A 451 -77.91 69.67 23.64
C ILE A 451 -78.70 69.62 22.27
N GLN A 452 -78.84 68.48 21.54
CA GLN A 452 -78.64 67.03 21.83
C GLN A 452 -78.35 66.13 20.60
N GLU A 453 -77.63 65.01 20.79
CA GLU A 453 -77.75 63.73 20.05
C GLU A 453 -78.00 62.59 21.06
N LYS A 454 -78.38 61.37 20.60
CA LYS A 454 -79.05 60.36 21.46
C LYS A 454 -78.46 58.93 21.38
N GLU A 455 -78.13 58.37 22.54
CA GLU A 455 -77.62 57.00 22.74
C GLU A 455 -78.72 55.97 23.06
N VAL A 456 -78.40 54.67 22.90
CA VAL A 456 -78.88 53.55 23.75
C VAL A 456 -77.74 52.51 23.88
N LEU A 457 -77.51 51.96 25.08
CA LEU A 457 -76.49 50.94 25.36
C LEU A 457 -76.99 49.50 25.18
N VAL A 458 -76.05 48.56 24.99
CA VAL A 458 -76.02 47.26 25.72
C VAL A 458 -74.55 46.90 26.00
N GLU A 459 -74.22 46.48 27.23
CA GLU A 459 -72.94 45.85 27.58
C GLU A 459 -73.08 44.32 27.64
N ASP A 460 -72.01 43.57 27.34
CA ASP A 460 -71.62 42.40 28.17
C ASP A 460 -70.14 42.02 27.94
N THR A 461 -69.23 42.77 28.57
CA THR A 461 -67.78 42.80 28.25
C THR A 461 -66.93 41.74 28.96
N LYS A 462 -67.51 40.58 29.35
CA LYS A 462 -66.82 39.59 30.20
C LYS A 462 -66.55 38.21 29.59
N LYS A 463 -66.89 38.00 28.31
CA LYS A 463 -66.63 36.74 27.59
C LYS A 463 -65.54 36.84 26.51
N VAL A 464 -65.05 38.05 26.24
CA VAL A 464 -64.01 38.30 25.23
C VAL A 464 -62.62 38.10 25.83
N GLU A 465 -62.39 38.55 27.06
CA GLU A 465 -61.05 38.60 27.69
C GLU A 465 -60.47 37.19 27.93
N SER A 466 -61.25 36.26 28.50
CA SER A 466 -60.77 34.88 28.73
C SER A 466 -60.46 34.12 27.43
N LEU A 467 -61.24 34.39 26.36
CA LEU A 467 -60.99 33.80 25.05
C LEU A 467 -59.74 34.41 24.36
N THR A 468 -59.40 35.66 24.65
CA THR A 468 -58.12 36.23 24.18
C THR A 468 -56.91 35.66 24.92
N GLU A 469 -57.02 35.36 26.22
CA GLU A 469 -55.94 34.72 26.99
C GLU A 469 -55.68 33.27 26.54
N GLU A 470 -56.73 32.46 26.30
CA GLU A 470 -56.56 31.12 25.70
C GLU A 470 -55.93 31.19 24.30
N VAL A 471 -56.28 32.19 23.48
CA VAL A 471 -55.72 32.37 22.13
C VAL A 471 -54.25 32.77 22.16
N GLU A 472 -53.80 33.63 23.09
CA GLU A 472 -52.37 33.93 23.28
C GLU A 472 -51.59 32.72 23.82
N SER A 473 -52.17 31.98 24.77
CA SER A 473 -51.60 30.72 25.29
C SER A 473 -51.39 29.69 24.16
N LEU A 474 -52.41 29.48 23.33
CA LEU A 474 -52.34 28.55 22.20
C LEU A 474 -51.36 29.03 21.12
N LYS A 475 -51.28 30.34 20.81
CA LYS A 475 -50.23 30.90 19.93
C LYS A 475 -48.83 30.61 20.46
N ALA A 476 -48.58 30.83 21.75
CA ALA A 476 -47.27 30.55 22.36
C ALA A 476 -46.90 29.07 22.23
N SER A 477 -47.84 28.15 22.51
CA SER A 477 -47.62 26.71 22.31
C SER A 477 -47.29 26.37 20.85
N LEU A 478 -48.03 26.95 19.88
CA LEU A 478 -47.86 26.72 18.45
C LEU A 478 -46.48 27.17 17.94
N GLU A 479 -45.96 28.32 18.38
CA GLU A 479 -44.60 28.73 18.03
C GLU A 479 -43.53 27.85 18.67
N THR A 480 -43.73 27.32 19.89
CA THR A 480 -42.77 26.37 20.49
C THR A 480 -42.77 25.00 19.80
N GLU A 481 -43.91 24.53 19.28
CA GLU A 481 -43.96 23.30 18.48
C GLU A 481 -43.40 23.51 17.06
N LYS A 482 -43.61 24.69 16.43
CA LYS A 482 -42.92 25.05 15.18
C LYS A 482 -41.41 25.04 15.34
N LEU A 483 -40.88 25.69 16.38
CA LEU A 483 -39.43 25.70 16.65
C LEU A 483 -38.87 24.28 16.87
N ARG A 484 -39.61 23.39 17.54
CA ARG A 484 -39.23 21.97 17.66
C ARG A 484 -39.33 21.20 16.34
N ALA A 485 -40.30 21.52 15.47
CA ALA A 485 -40.40 20.94 14.14
C ALA A 485 -39.25 21.40 13.22
N ASP A 486 -38.92 22.70 13.22
CA ASP A 486 -37.80 23.27 12.46
C ASP A 486 -36.45 22.69 12.92
N GLU A 487 -36.24 22.57 14.24
CA GLU A 487 -35.06 21.88 14.80
C GLU A 487 -35.00 20.39 14.40
N ALA A 488 -36.14 19.70 14.35
CA ALA A 488 -36.20 18.30 13.94
C ALA A 488 -35.91 18.13 12.43
N GLU A 489 -36.44 19.01 11.58
CA GLU A 489 -36.14 19.00 10.14
C GLU A 489 -34.67 19.37 9.87
N GLY A 490 -34.08 20.27 10.67
CA GLY A 490 -32.64 20.55 10.66
C GLY A 490 -31.80 19.32 10.99
N LYS A 491 -32.05 18.69 12.14
CA LYS A 491 -31.35 17.45 12.57
C LYS A 491 -31.53 16.30 11.58
N TYR A 492 -32.70 16.19 10.94
CA TYR A 492 -32.95 15.21 9.88
C TYR A 492 -32.10 15.47 8.63
N LYS A 493 -31.97 16.72 8.19
CA LYS A 493 -31.09 17.11 7.06
C LYS A 493 -29.62 16.82 7.36
N GLU A 494 -29.14 17.17 8.56
CA GLU A 494 -27.76 16.87 8.99
C GLU A 494 -27.47 15.36 9.01
N LEU A 495 -28.43 14.55 9.50
CA LEU A 495 -28.34 13.09 9.46
C LEU A 495 -28.36 12.55 8.02
N GLN A 496 -29.17 13.12 7.14
CA GLN A 496 -29.25 12.75 5.73
C GLN A 496 -27.93 13.06 4.99
N GLU A 497 -27.34 14.25 5.21
CA GLU A 497 -26.03 14.62 4.66
C GLU A 497 -24.89 13.77 5.23
N SER A 498 -24.91 13.46 6.53
CA SER A 498 -23.97 12.53 7.15
C SER A 498 -24.06 11.11 6.54
N SER A 499 -25.28 10.65 6.24
CA SER A 499 -25.54 9.36 5.60
C SER A 499 -25.08 9.34 4.13
N GLU A 500 -25.37 10.40 3.38
CA GLU A 500 -24.83 10.65 2.02
C GLU A 500 -23.30 10.59 1.97
N GLU A 501 -22.62 11.24 2.92
CA GLU A 501 -21.16 11.29 2.97
C GLU A 501 -20.56 9.93 3.36
N LYS A 502 -21.17 9.22 4.32
CA LYS A 502 -20.81 7.83 4.67
C LYS A 502 -20.98 6.88 3.48
N ARG A 503 -22.08 7.01 2.72
CA ARG A 503 -22.33 6.22 1.50
C ARG A 503 -21.28 6.46 0.42
N LYS A 504 -20.89 7.72 0.18
CA LYS A 504 -19.80 8.09 -0.73
C LYS A 504 -18.44 7.54 -0.27
N LYS A 505 -18.15 7.56 1.04
CA LYS A 505 -16.94 6.96 1.63
C LYS A 505 -16.92 5.44 1.46
N LEU A 506 -18.06 4.75 1.62
CA LEU A 506 -18.20 3.32 1.40
C LEU A 506 -17.91 2.95 -0.07
N GLU A 507 -18.54 3.63 -1.02
CA GLU A 507 -18.37 3.44 -2.46
C GLU A 507 -16.91 3.72 -2.90
N GLU A 508 -16.22 4.67 -2.24
CA GLU A 508 -14.78 4.88 -2.39
C GLU A 508 -13.94 3.72 -1.83
N THR A 509 -14.31 3.12 -0.70
CA THR A 509 -13.60 1.96 -0.15
C THR A 509 -13.79 0.71 -0.99
N GLU A 510 -14.98 0.44 -1.52
CA GLU A 510 -15.24 -0.66 -2.45
C GLU A 510 -14.39 -0.52 -3.72
N LYS A 511 -14.31 0.68 -4.30
CA LYS A 511 -13.43 0.96 -5.45
C LYS A 511 -11.94 0.81 -5.13
N LYS A 512 -11.53 1.03 -3.87
CA LYS A 512 -10.15 0.78 -3.40
C LYS A 512 -9.91 -0.73 -3.21
N VAL A 513 -10.88 -1.48 -2.67
CA VAL A 513 -10.82 -2.95 -2.52
C VAL A 513 -10.76 -3.63 -3.88
N GLN A 514 -11.61 -3.25 -4.84
CA GLN A 514 -11.56 -3.80 -6.20
C GLN A 514 -10.20 -3.54 -6.87
N GLN A 515 -9.65 -2.33 -6.74
CA GLN A 515 -8.31 -2.02 -7.24
C GLN A 515 -7.19 -2.81 -6.55
N LEU A 516 -7.36 -3.20 -5.27
CA LEU A 516 -6.43 -4.07 -4.57
C LEU A 516 -6.56 -5.53 -5.03
N ALA A 517 -7.77 -6.05 -5.19
CA ALA A 517 -8.02 -7.40 -5.73
C ALA A 517 -7.48 -7.56 -7.17
N ASP A 518 -7.69 -6.55 -8.02
CA ASP A 518 -7.14 -6.50 -9.38
C ASP A 518 -5.60 -6.39 -9.36
N SER A 519 -5.04 -5.72 -8.36
CA SER A 519 -3.57 -5.63 -8.17
C SER A 519 -2.97 -6.93 -7.63
N MET A 520 -3.68 -7.65 -6.75
CA MET A 520 -3.28 -8.96 -6.22
C MET A 520 -3.27 -10.01 -7.33
N ARG A 521 -4.35 -10.12 -8.12
CA ARG A 521 -4.39 -10.99 -9.31
C ARG A 521 -3.30 -10.63 -10.31
N GLY A 522 -3.08 -9.33 -10.53
CA GLY A 522 -1.96 -8.82 -11.31
C GLY A 522 -0.57 -9.00 -10.68
N LEU A 523 -0.45 -9.49 -9.45
CA LEU A 523 0.81 -9.90 -8.80
C LEU A 523 0.95 -11.43 -8.79
N GLU A 524 -0.14 -12.17 -8.59
CA GLU A 524 -0.22 -13.64 -8.75
C GLU A 524 0.17 -14.05 -10.17
N GLU A 525 -0.37 -13.39 -11.20
CA GLU A 525 0.06 -13.56 -12.60
C GLU A 525 1.57 -13.29 -12.77
N LYS A 526 2.13 -12.29 -12.07
CA LYS A 526 3.57 -12.00 -12.15
C LYS A 526 4.40 -13.04 -11.40
N LEU A 527 3.93 -13.55 -10.26
CA LEU A 527 4.59 -14.62 -9.52
C LEU A 527 4.62 -15.91 -10.34
N ALA A 528 3.51 -16.31 -10.97
CA ALA A 528 3.48 -17.46 -11.87
C ALA A 528 4.42 -17.29 -13.09
N ASN A 529 4.52 -16.08 -13.66
CA ASN A 529 5.50 -15.79 -14.72
C ASN A 529 6.95 -15.81 -14.20
N ILE A 530 7.24 -15.24 -13.02
CA ILE A 530 8.58 -15.25 -12.41
C ILE A 530 8.98 -16.65 -11.93
N GLU A 531 8.04 -17.48 -11.53
CA GLU A 531 8.26 -18.87 -11.12
C GLU A 531 8.54 -19.77 -12.33
N SER A 532 7.81 -19.57 -13.43
CA SER A 532 8.10 -20.25 -14.70
C SER A 532 9.41 -19.76 -15.33
N GLU A 533 9.72 -18.46 -15.27
CA GLU A 533 11.05 -17.94 -15.61
C GLU A 533 12.14 -18.52 -14.70
N ASN A 534 11.91 -18.69 -13.39
CA ASN A 534 12.85 -19.36 -12.48
C ASN A 534 13.02 -20.86 -12.81
N LYS A 535 11.95 -21.56 -13.17
CA LYS A 535 12.02 -22.97 -13.62
C LYS A 535 12.84 -23.10 -14.91
N VAL A 536 12.64 -22.19 -15.87
CA VAL A 536 13.46 -22.12 -17.10
C VAL A 536 14.92 -21.74 -16.80
N LEU A 537 15.17 -20.77 -15.92
CA LEU A 537 16.53 -20.36 -15.54
C LEU A 537 17.27 -21.46 -14.75
N ARG A 538 16.58 -22.23 -13.89
CA ARG A 538 17.14 -23.41 -13.22
C ARG A 538 17.46 -24.52 -14.23
N GLN A 539 16.60 -24.77 -15.22
CA GLN A 539 16.89 -25.72 -16.31
C GLN A 539 18.07 -25.25 -17.20
N GLN A 540 18.22 -23.94 -17.42
CA GLN A 540 19.38 -23.36 -18.12
C GLN A 540 20.67 -23.45 -17.29
N ALA A 541 20.61 -23.23 -15.98
CA ALA A 541 21.76 -23.38 -15.08
C ALA A 541 22.27 -24.82 -15.01
N VAL A 542 21.38 -25.83 -15.07
CA VAL A 542 21.75 -27.26 -15.11
C VAL A 542 22.34 -27.68 -16.47
N SER A 543 22.07 -26.94 -17.56
CA SER A 543 22.51 -27.30 -18.92
C SER A 543 23.71 -26.51 -19.46
N ILE A 544 24.19 -25.48 -18.75
CA ILE A 544 25.33 -24.65 -19.18
C ILE A 544 26.47 -24.70 -18.14
N ALA A 545 27.29 -25.76 -18.22
CA ALA A 545 28.53 -25.86 -17.45
C ALA A 545 29.69 -26.53 -18.23
N PRO A 546 30.51 -25.75 -18.97
CA PRO A 546 31.81 -26.18 -19.45
C PRO A 546 32.96 -25.44 -18.74
N ASN A 547 33.90 -26.20 -18.17
CA ASN A 547 35.16 -25.65 -17.65
C ASN A 547 36.03 -25.03 -18.76
N LYS A 548 36.49 -23.79 -18.59
CA LYS A 548 37.84 -23.36 -19.01
C LYS A 548 38.29 -22.06 -18.35
N PHE A 549 39.60 -21.98 -18.13
CA PHE A 549 40.33 -20.82 -17.58
C PHE A 549 40.22 -19.58 -18.47
N LEU A 550 40.38 -18.41 -17.86
CA LEU A 550 41.47 -17.52 -18.29
C LEU A 550 42.02 -16.69 -17.13
N SER A 551 43.34 -16.58 -17.08
CA SER A 551 44.06 -15.64 -16.21
C SER A 551 44.32 -14.34 -16.96
N GLY A 552 44.10 -13.22 -16.28
CA GLY A 552 44.70 -11.89 -16.48
C GLY A 552 45.00 -11.36 -17.90
N ARG A 553 44.47 -10.16 -18.18
CA ARG A 553 45.38 -9.05 -18.54
C ARG A 553 44.83 -7.69 -18.10
N SER A 554 45.68 -6.90 -17.44
CA SER A 554 45.41 -5.48 -17.18
C SER A 554 45.59 -4.64 -18.45
N ARG A 555 44.97 -3.46 -18.50
CA ARG A 555 45.25 -2.44 -19.53
C ARG A 555 46.37 -1.53 -19.05
N SER A 556 47.35 -1.29 -19.91
CA SER A 556 48.42 -0.30 -19.73
C SER A 556 48.31 0.78 -20.81
N ILE A 557 48.56 2.04 -20.47
CA ILE A 557 48.95 3.06 -21.45
C ILE A 557 49.71 4.22 -20.77
N LEU A 558 50.79 4.68 -21.41
CA LEU A 558 51.73 5.74 -20.99
C LEU A 558 52.56 5.41 -19.71
N GLN A 559 53.83 5.83 -19.56
CA GLN A 559 54.69 6.65 -20.43
C GLN A 559 56.16 6.14 -20.47
N ARG A 560 57.02 6.80 -21.27
CA ARG A 560 58.39 6.40 -21.66
C ARG A 560 59.43 6.47 -20.51
N GLY A 561 60.51 5.69 -20.61
CA GLY A 561 61.76 5.84 -19.84
C GLY A 561 62.81 4.79 -20.24
N SER A 562 64.10 5.13 -20.29
CA SER A 562 65.16 4.32 -20.91
C SER A 562 66.01 3.49 -19.94
N GLU A 563 66.60 2.41 -20.48
CA GLU A 563 67.94 1.84 -20.21
C GLU A 563 68.33 1.18 -18.86
N SER A 564 68.76 -0.08 -19.01
CA SER A 564 69.96 -0.74 -18.44
C SER A 564 70.12 -0.95 -16.92
N GLY A 565 70.55 -2.17 -16.54
CA GLY A 565 70.94 -2.54 -15.17
C GLY A 565 70.93 -4.05 -14.92
N HIS A 566 71.91 -4.58 -14.18
CA HIS A 566 72.16 -6.03 -14.05
C HIS A 566 72.07 -6.50 -12.58
N LEU A 567 71.72 -7.79 -12.42
CA LEU A 567 72.10 -8.68 -11.30
C LEU A 567 71.44 -8.51 -9.90
N GLU A 568 71.83 -9.43 -9.01
CA GLU A 568 71.04 -10.03 -7.93
C GLU A 568 71.43 -9.58 -6.50
N ALA A 569 70.69 -10.13 -5.52
CA ALA A 569 71.14 -10.52 -4.17
C ALA A 569 71.02 -9.54 -2.96
N ARG A 570 70.08 -9.91 -2.07
CA ARG A 570 70.19 -10.00 -0.60
C ARG A 570 70.91 -8.92 0.26
N ALA A 571 70.06 -8.33 1.12
CA ALA A 571 70.17 -8.30 2.60
C ALA A 571 70.80 -7.11 3.36
N ALA A 572 70.15 -6.83 4.51
CA ALA A 572 70.63 -6.24 5.77
C ALA A 572 71.11 -4.76 5.85
N ILE A 573 70.36 -4.01 6.67
CA ILE A 573 70.73 -2.86 7.54
C ILE A 573 72.00 -3.14 8.40
N PRO A 574 72.75 -2.15 8.97
CA PRO A 574 72.23 -0.85 9.48
C PRO A 574 73.11 0.44 9.38
N ASP A 575 72.41 1.58 9.56
CA ASP A 575 72.75 2.77 10.38
C ASP A 575 73.81 3.87 10.08
N LEU A 576 73.47 5.04 10.66
CA LEU A 576 74.25 6.24 11.03
C LEU A 576 74.98 7.08 9.96
N HIS A 577 74.44 8.26 9.65
CA HIS A 577 74.90 9.50 10.32
C HIS A 577 73.96 10.71 10.10
N SER A 578 73.89 11.60 11.09
CA SER A 578 73.41 12.99 10.95
C SER A 578 74.52 13.97 11.34
N PRO A 579 74.44 15.24 10.90
CA PRO A 579 74.40 16.30 11.91
C PRO A 579 73.36 17.41 11.66
N SER A 580 73.02 18.09 12.76
CA SER A 580 72.02 19.16 12.92
C SER A 580 72.31 20.48 12.17
N LEU A 581 71.24 21.22 11.81
CA LEU A 581 70.91 22.60 12.23
C LEU A 581 69.50 22.94 11.67
N ASN A 582 68.42 23.06 12.46
CA ASN A 582 68.02 24.17 13.37
C ASN A 582 67.93 25.55 12.65
N LEU A 583 66.85 26.34 12.76
CA LEU A 583 65.61 26.21 13.56
C LEU A 583 64.49 27.14 13.02
N ARG A 584 63.23 26.67 12.91
CA ARG A 584 62.04 27.54 13.12
C ARG A 584 60.71 26.77 13.34
N GLU A 585 60.29 26.74 14.60
CA GLU A 585 58.92 26.45 15.07
C GLU A 585 58.19 27.78 15.40
N PRO A 586 56.90 27.82 15.84
CA PRO A 586 56.01 26.71 16.22
C PRO A 586 54.58 26.72 15.62
N ALA A 587 53.91 25.56 15.69
CA ALA A 587 52.46 25.43 15.85
C ALA A 587 52.13 23.98 16.30
N GLU A 588 51.93 23.76 17.60
CA GLU A 588 51.58 22.45 18.17
C GLU A 588 50.06 22.18 18.22
N VAL A 589 49.70 20.96 18.64
CA VAL A 589 48.40 20.51 19.18
C VAL A 589 47.24 20.31 18.18
N GLU A 590 47.07 19.07 17.67
CA GLU A 590 45.75 18.38 17.67
C GLU A 590 45.70 16.85 17.34
N GLU A 591 46.80 16.06 17.28
CA GLU A 591 46.71 14.62 16.88
C GLU A 591 46.75 13.55 18.00
N LYS A 592 47.15 13.87 19.24
CA LYS A 592 47.37 12.83 20.28
C LYS A 592 46.14 12.07 20.79
N PRO A 593 44.90 12.63 20.88
CA PRO A 593 43.75 11.89 21.40
C PRO A 593 43.34 10.67 20.55
N GLN A 594 43.40 10.81 19.21
CA GLN A 594 42.76 9.91 18.25
C GLN A 594 43.29 8.46 18.28
N LYS A 595 44.59 8.27 18.55
CA LYS A 595 45.23 6.93 18.58
C LYS A 595 44.77 6.11 19.80
N SER A 596 44.80 6.72 20.99
CA SER A 596 44.44 6.07 22.25
C SER A 596 42.98 5.58 22.31
N LEU A 597 42.09 6.21 21.53
CA LEU A 597 40.69 5.80 21.39
C LEU A 597 40.55 4.52 20.54
N ASN A 598 41.30 4.41 19.43
CA ASN A 598 41.28 3.21 18.60
C ASN A 598 41.89 1.99 19.32
N GLU A 599 42.99 2.19 20.05
CA GLU A 599 43.66 1.14 20.83
C GLU A 599 42.69 0.52 21.86
N LYS A 600 42.07 1.37 22.70
CA LYS A 600 41.02 0.94 23.65
C LYS A 600 39.81 0.30 22.98
N GLN A 601 39.43 0.75 21.78
CA GLN A 601 38.33 0.11 21.06
C GLN A 601 38.71 -1.31 20.58
N GLN A 602 39.97 -1.53 20.19
CA GLN A 602 40.47 -2.83 19.75
C GLN A 602 40.64 -3.83 20.93
N GLU A 603 41.06 -3.36 22.10
CA GLU A 603 41.07 -4.14 23.35
C GLU A 603 39.65 -4.62 23.71
N ASN A 604 38.67 -3.72 23.66
CA ASN A 604 37.26 -4.07 23.93
C ASN A 604 36.71 -5.06 22.89
N GLN A 605 37.08 -4.94 21.61
CA GLN A 605 36.72 -5.94 20.60
C GLN A 605 37.31 -7.33 20.92
N GLU A 606 38.54 -7.41 21.43
CA GLU A 606 39.17 -8.67 21.81
C GLU A 606 38.49 -9.33 23.02
N LEU A 607 38.13 -8.55 24.04
CA LEU A 607 37.37 -9.04 25.19
C LEU A 607 35.97 -9.53 24.80
N LEU A 608 35.29 -8.86 23.84
CA LEU A 608 34.04 -9.36 23.28
C LEU A 608 34.22 -10.73 22.63
N ILE A 609 35.24 -10.90 21.77
CA ILE A 609 35.54 -12.19 21.12
C ILE A 609 35.83 -13.29 22.15
N ARG A 610 36.66 -12.99 23.17
CA ARG A 610 36.97 -13.94 24.26
C ARG A 610 35.75 -14.32 25.10
N CYS A 611 34.75 -13.43 25.21
CA CYS A 611 33.49 -13.71 25.91
C CYS A 611 32.53 -14.55 25.07
N ILE A 612 32.34 -14.24 23.78
CA ILE A 612 31.38 -14.98 22.91
C ILE A 612 31.92 -16.36 22.46
N ALA A 613 33.22 -16.61 22.63
CA ALA A 613 33.80 -17.94 22.49
C ALA A 613 33.38 -18.93 23.61
N GLN A 614 32.65 -18.45 24.63
CA GLN A 614 32.14 -19.26 25.74
C GLN A 614 30.63 -19.45 25.62
N HIS A 615 30.10 -20.54 26.20
CA HIS A 615 28.67 -20.81 26.21
C HIS A 615 27.96 -19.90 27.23
N LEU A 616 27.52 -18.73 26.78
CA LEU A 616 26.91 -17.71 27.66
C LEU A 616 25.48 -18.02 28.10
N GLY A 617 24.78 -18.97 27.46
CA GLY A 617 23.40 -19.33 27.81
C GLY A 617 22.32 -18.31 27.39
N PHE A 618 21.21 -18.29 28.15
CA PHE A 618 19.95 -17.62 27.79
C PHE A 618 19.31 -16.94 29.01
N VAL A 619 18.57 -15.84 28.80
CA VAL A 619 17.66 -15.22 29.79
C VAL A 619 16.22 -15.39 29.28
N GLY A 620 15.51 -16.40 29.78
CA GLY A 620 14.26 -16.84 29.17
C GLY A 620 14.49 -17.29 27.72
N ASN A 621 13.67 -16.82 26.78
CA ASN A 621 13.85 -17.08 25.35
C ASN A 621 14.95 -16.22 24.67
N ARG A 622 15.72 -15.41 25.41
CA ARG A 622 16.68 -14.43 24.87
C ARG A 622 18.13 -14.98 24.89
N PRO A 623 18.78 -15.25 23.74
CA PRO A 623 20.17 -15.75 23.70
C PRO A 623 21.18 -14.64 24.04
N ILE A 624 21.98 -14.87 25.08
CA ILE A 624 22.80 -13.82 25.70
C ILE A 624 23.90 -13.33 24.75
N ALA A 625 24.60 -14.22 24.04
CA ALA A 625 25.67 -13.84 23.14
C ALA A 625 25.16 -13.00 21.96
N ALA A 626 24.04 -13.37 21.33
CA ALA A 626 23.43 -12.62 20.24
C ALA A 626 23.09 -11.18 20.64
N CYS A 627 22.49 -10.99 21.82
CA CYS A 627 22.09 -9.68 22.31
C CYS A 627 23.29 -8.80 22.70
N ILE A 628 24.34 -9.37 23.30
CA ILE A 628 25.59 -8.64 23.60
C ILE A 628 26.29 -8.23 22.31
N ILE A 629 26.45 -9.15 21.35
CA ILE A 629 27.04 -8.85 20.03
C ILE A 629 26.28 -7.69 19.37
N TYR A 630 24.95 -7.74 19.35
CA TYR A 630 24.14 -6.68 18.78
C TYR A 630 24.31 -5.34 19.51
N LYS A 631 24.20 -5.30 20.85
CA LYS A 631 24.42 -4.07 21.65
C LYS A 631 25.81 -3.47 21.36
N CYS A 632 26.86 -4.28 21.31
CA CYS A 632 28.23 -3.81 21.07
C CYS A 632 28.42 -3.24 19.65
N LEU A 633 27.95 -3.95 18.62
CA LEU A 633 28.04 -3.50 17.23
C LEU A 633 27.25 -2.21 16.99
N LEU A 634 26.11 -2.04 17.67
CA LEU A 634 25.31 -0.82 17.62
C LEU A 634 26.02 0.35 18.33
N GLN A 635 26.53 0.16 19.54
CA GLN A 635 27.25 1.18 20.32
C GLN A 635 28.54 1.64 19.61
N TRP A 636 29.30 0.71 19.04
CA TRP A 636 30.50 1.00 18.24
C TRP A 636 30.18 1.48 16.81
N ARG A 637 28.90 1.69 16.49
CA ARG A 637 28.38 2.05 15.16
C ARG A 637 28.95 1.22 14.00
N SER A 638 29.31 -0.04 14.25
CA SER A 638 30.07 -0.87 13.30
C SER A 638 29.34 -1.11 11.96
N PHE A 639 28.03 -0.85 11.93
CA PHE A 639 27.21 -0.89 10.71
C PHE A 639 27.40 0.31 9.76
N GLU A 640 27.86 1.46 10.28
CA GLU A 640 28.07 2.72 9.54
C GLU A 640 29.49 2.84 8.95
N VAL A 641 30.41 1.95 9.31
CA VAL A 641 31.85 2.05 8.99
C VAL A 641 32.20 1.30 7.69
N GLU A 642 33.06 1.90 6.86
CA GLU A 642 33.44 1.32 5.55
C GLU A 642 34.46 0.17 5.65
N ARG A 643 35.15 0.03 6.78
CA ARG A 643 36.08 -1.06 7.10
C ARG A 643 36.00 -1.39 8.59
N THR A 644 35.83 -2.67 8.93
CA THR A 644 35.93 -3.20 10.29
C THR A 644 36.23 -4.69 10.24
N SER A 645 37.09 -5.18 11.13
CA SER A 645 37.43 -6.61 11.26
C SER A 645 36.58 -7.35 12.30
N VAL A 646 35.72 -6.63 13.04
CA VAL A 646 34.91 -7.22 14.12
C VAL A 646 33.94 -8.27 13.58
N PHE A 647 33.33 -8.00 12.41
CA PHE A 647 32.44 -8.94 11.73
C PHE A 647 33.16 -10.26 11.40
N ASP A 648 34.34 -10.20 10.78
CA ASP A 648 35.11 -11.40 10.44
C ASP A 648 35.54 -12.19 11.69
N ARG A 649 35.96 -11.50 12.77
CA ARG A 649 36.31 -12.15 14.05
C ARG A 649 35.10 -12.86 14.69
N ILE A 650 33.90 -12.27 14.63
CA ILE A 650 32.67 -12.90 15.11
C ILE A 650 32.33 -14.13 14.25
N ILE A 651 32.36 -14.01 12.93
CA ILE A 651 32.08 -15.13 12.00
C ILE A 651 33.10 -16.26 12.17
N GLN A 652 34.38 -15.97 12.38
CA GLN A 652 35.41 -16.96 12.71
C GLN A 652 35.14 -17.66 14.05
N THR A 653 34.63 -16.94 15.05
CA THR A 653 34.31 -17.53 16.36
C THR A 653 33.12 -18.50 16.26
N ILE A 654 32.07 -18.12 15.51
CA ILE A 654 30.94 -19.03 15.18
C ILE A 654 31.46 -20.22 14.35
N GLY A 655 32.33 -19.97 13.37
CA GLY A 655 32.96 -20.98 12.52
C GLY A 655 33.68 -22.06 13.32
N ASN A 656 34.68 -21.66 14.12
CA ASN A 656 35.47 -22.55 14.95
C ASN A 656 34.62 -23.36 15.95
N ALA A 657 33.48 -22.82 16.39
CA ALA A 657 32.58 -23.49 17.33
C ALA A 657 31.67 -24.54 16.69
N ILE A 658 31.41 -24.49 15.37
CA ILE A 658 30.58 -25.49 14.65
C ILE A 658 31.38 -26.41 13.73
N GLU A 659 32.62 -26.05 13.39
CA GLU A 659 33.47 -26.82 12.49
C GLU A 659 33.90 -28.14 13.15
N THR A 660 33.37 -29.26 12.64
CA THR A 660 33.56 -30.66 13.09
C THR A 660 32.72 -31.15 14.29
N GLN A 661 31.67 -30.45 14.71
CA GLN A 661 30.83 -30.92 15.84
C GLN A 661 29.64 -31.80 15.43
N ASP A 662 29.66 -33.07 15.83
CA ASP A 662 28.49 -33.97 15.88
C ASP A 662 27.53 -33.64 17.06
N ASN A 663 27.88 -32.68 17.94
CA ASN A 663 27.11 -32.35 19.15
C ASN A 663 25.94 -31.40 18.86
N ASN A 664 24.72 -31.93 18.91
CA ASN A 664 23.49 -31.19 18.62
C ASN A 664 23.18 -30.07 19.61
N ASP A 665 23.62 -30.12 20.88
CA ASP A 665 23.40 -29.04 21.85
C ASP A 665 24.19 -27.77 21.49
N ILE A 666 25.47 -27.91 21.11
CA ILE A 666 26.30 -26.77 20.73
C ILE A 666 25.84 -26.18 19.37
N LEU A 667 25.41 -27.04 18.44
CA LEU A 667 24.77 -26.58 17.20
C LEU A 667 23.44 -25.86 17.48
N ALA A 668 22.61 -26.35 18.39
CA ALA A 668 21.34 -25.72 18.76
C ALA A 668 21.56 -24.35 19.44
N TYR A 669 22.51 -24.26 20.37
CA TYR A 669 22.93 -22.99 20.97
C TYR A 669 23.34 -21.95 19.91
N TRP A 670 24.19 -22.34 18.96
CA TRP A 670 24.60 -21.43 17.89
C TRP A 670 23.50 -21.13 16.87
N LEU A 671 22.56 -22.05 16.61
CA LEU A 671 21.39 -21.77 15.77
C LEU A 671 20.50 -20.68 16.38
N SER A 672 20.21 -20.76 17.69
CA SER A 672 19.41 -19.77 18.41
C SER A 672 20.09 -18.40 18.45
N ASN A 673 21.40 -18.37 18.70
CA ASN A 673 22.16 -17.12 18.71
C ASN A 673 22.28 -16.51 17.29
N ALA A 674 22.61 -17.30 16.27
CA ALA A 674 22.78 -16.81 14.91
C ALA A 674 21.45 -16.34 14.28
N SER A 675 20.35 -17.07 14.48
CA SER A 675 19.01 -16.67 14.01
C SER A 675 18.50 -15.41 14.71
N THR A 676 18.71 -15.28 16.02
CA THR A 676 18.37 -14.06 16.78
C THR A 676 19.21 -12.86 16.33
N LEU A 677 20.53 -13.02 16.17
CA LEU A 677 21.37 -11.94 15.67
C LEU A 677 20.97 -11.52 14.24
N LEU A 678 20.65 -12.49 13.37
CA LEU A 678 20.16 -12.23 12.01
C LEU A 678 18.83 -11.47 12.01
N LEU A 679 17.90 -11.79 12.92
CA LEU A 679 16.65 -11.07 13.12
C LEU A 679 16.88 -9.60 13.50
N LEU A 680 17.79 -9.34 14.44
CA LEU A 680 18.13 -7.99 14.88
C LEU A 680 18.80 -7.18 13.75
N LEU A 681 19.71 -7.80 12.98
CA LEU A 681 20.31 -7.18 11.79
C LEU A 681 19.27 -6.91 10.69
N GLN A 682 18.34 -7.83 10.45
CA GLN A 682 17.24 -7.65 9.47
C GLN A 682 16.35 -6.47 9.84
N ARG A 683 16.02 -6.28 11.12
CA ARG A 683 15.19 -5.16 11.61
C ARG A 683 15.95 -3.82 11.64
N THR A 684 17.28 -3.84 11.73
CA THR A 684 18.13 -2.64 11.90
C THR A 684 18.72 -2.09 10.60
N LEU A 685 19.16 -2.96 9.67
CA LEU A 685 19.99 -2.55 8.53
C LEU A 685 19.17 -2.18 7.28
N LYS A 686 19.23 -0.91 6.86
CA LYS A 686 18.82 -0.47 5.52
C LYS A 686 19.95 -0.66 4.51
N ALA A 687 19.66 -1.34 3.40
CA ALA A 687 20.58 -1.41 2.27
C ALA A 687 20.58 -0.09 1.49
N SER A 688 21.73 0.60 1.44
CA SER A 688 21.92 1.77 0.59
C SER A 688 22.09 1.34 -0.87
N GLY A 689 20.99 1.30 -1.63
CA GLY A 689 21.01 0.73 -2.98
C GLY A 689 19.68 0.59 -3.72
N ALA A 690 18.64 1.37 -3.37
CA ALA A 690 17.31 1.29 -4.00
C ALA A 690 16.81 2.64 -4.58
N ALA A 691 17.71 3.58 -4.84
CA ALA A 691 17.40 4.90 -5.40
C ALA A 691 17.54 4.93 -6.94
N GLY A 692 16.82 4.06 -7.65
CA GLY A 692 16.88 3.95 -9.10
C GLY A 692 15.72 3.19 -9.73
N MET A 693 14.86 3.90 -10.47
CA MET A 693 13.83 3.35 -11.37
C MET A 693 12.76 2.42 -10.77
N THR A 694 11.83 2.96 -9.97
CA THR A 694 10.39 3.06 -10.37
C THR A 694 9.54 3.83 -9.35
N PRO A 695 8.52 4.61 -9.77
CA PRO A 695 7.77 5.49 -8.88
C PRO A 695 6.50 4.82 -8.30
N GLN A 696 6.61 4.15 -7.14
CA GLN A 696 5.45 3.58 -6.46
C GLN A 696 4.78 4.64 -5.55
N ARG A 697 3.61 5.12 -5.98
CA ARG A 697 2.82 6.17 -5.30
C ARG A 697 2.46 5.77 -3.86
N ARG A 698 2.81 6.61 -2.88
CA ARG A 698 2.07 6.64 -1.60
C ARG A 698 0.65 7.16 -1.85
N ARG A 699 -0.37 6.35 -1.50
CA ARG A 699 -1.75 6.82 -1.31
C ARG A 699 -1.94 7.19 0.16
N SER A 700 -1.65 8.44 0.52
CA SER A 700 -2.26 9.05 1.71
C SER A 700 -3.65 9.57 1.30
N SER A 701 -4.68 9.30 2.11
CA SER A 701 -6.03 9.84 1.89
C SER A 701 -6.33 10.93 2.92
N SER A 702 -7.15 11.91 2.52
CA SER A 702 -7.90 12.80 3.42
C SER A 702 -7.11 13.78 4.29
N ALA A 703 -6.89 14.99 3.74
CA ALA A 703 -6.94 16.24 4.50
C ALA A 703 -7.70 17.29 3.65
N THR A 704 -8.50 18.14 4.28
CA THR A 704 -9.45 19.04 3.61
C THR A 704 -8.80 20.36 3.15
N LEU A 705 -9.32 20.93 2.06
CA LEU A 705 -8.84 22.20 1.48
C LEU A 705 -9.86 23.33 1.70
N PHE A 706 -9.75 24.00 2.86
CA PHE A 706 -10.31 25.33 3.08
C PHE A 706 -9.43 26.10 4.08
N GLY A 707 -8.63 27.05 3.58
CA GLY A 707 -7.70 27.87 4.37
C GLY A 707 -7.02 28.91 3.48
N ARG A 708 -6.91 30.17 3.94
CA ARG A 708 -6.53 31.32 3.10
C ARG A 708 -5.09 31.80 3.33
N MET A 709 -4.61 32.50 2.29
CA MET A 709 -3.53 33.50 2.25
C MET A 709 -2.98 34.05 3.58
N THR A 710 -1.64 34.04 3.71
CA THR A 710 -0.75 35.22 3.91
C THR A 710 0.67 34.77 3.50
N GLN A 711 1.23 35.21 2.37
CA GLN A 711 2.05 36.41 2.18
C GLN A 711 3.33 36.52 3.04
N SER A 712 4.47 36.42 2.33
CA SER A 712 5.68 37.25 2.48
C SER A 712 6.53 37.17 3.76
N PHE A 713 7.76 36.63 3.66
CA PHE A 713 8.94 37.44 3.28
C PHE A 713 10.14 36.56 2.86
N ARG A 714 11.26 37.17 2.45
CA ARG A 714 12.52 36.49 2.03
C ARG A 714 13.41 36.16 3.23
N GLY A 715 14.22 35.10 3.16
CA GLY A 715 15.38 34.92 4.05
C GLY A 715 16.06 33.55 3.95
N ALA A 716 17.31 33.53 3.47
CA ALA A 716 18.26 32.41 3.53
C ALA A 716 19.68 32.98 3.24
N PRO A 717 20.79 32.30 3.60
CA PRO A 717 20.92 30.97 4.21
C PRO A 717 21.85 30.95 5.45
N GLN A 718 22.34 29.74 5.80
CA GLN A 718 23.57 29.39 6.55
C GLN A 718 23.47 28.99 8.03
N GLY A 719 24.11 27.86 8.34
CA GLY A 719 25.00 27.78 9.52
C GLY A 719 24.63 26.79 10.61
N VAL A 720 25.47 25.75 10.77
CA VAL A 720 25.74 25.02 12.03
C VAL A 720 24.52 24.46 12.80
N ASN A 721 24.24 23.17 12.60
CA ASN A 721 23.48 22.39 13.59
C ASN A 721 24.37 22.09 14.81
N LEU A 722 24.06 22.71 15.94
CA LEU A 722 24.49 22.28 17.28
C LEU A 722 23.23 21.89 18.06
N SER A 723 23.15 20.64 18.53
CA SER A 723 22.09 20.20 19.43
C SER A 723 22.62 19.19 20.44
N LEU A 724 22.62 19.62 21.71
CA LEU A 724 22.99 18.80 22.86
C LEU A 724 22.07 19.13 24.03
N ILE A 725 21.43 18.09 24.56
CA ILE A 725 20.76 18.01 25.87
C ILE A 725 19.42 18.77 26.03
N ASN A 726 18.55 18.14 26.85
CA ASN A 726 17.18 18.49 27.27
C ASN A 726 16.11 18.59 26.16
N GLY A 727 14.89 18.07 26.35
CA GLY A 727 14.41 17.25 27.47
C GLY A 727 12.89 17.34 27.62
N GLY A 728 12.15 16.26 27.37
CA GLY A 728 10.68 16.25 27.45
C GLY A 728 10.12 14.84 27.25
N ILE A 729 9.23 14.43 28.14
CA ILE A 729 8.65 13.08 28.20
C ILE A 729 7.30 13.07 27.46
N ILE A 730 6.98 12.01 26.71
CA ILE A 730 5.68 11.29 26.64
C ILE A 730 5.62 10.37 25.39
N SER A 731 5.31 9.09 25.62
CA SER A 731 4.73 8.09 24.70
C SER A 731 5.52 7.62 23.45
N GLY A 732 5.55 6.29 23.26
CA GLY A 732 5.49 5.69 21.91
C GLY A 732 6.61 4.72 21.52
N VAL A 733 6.52 3.46 21.98
CA VAL A 733 7.10 2.22 21.42
C VAL A 733 8.41 2.36 20.61
N ASP A 734 9.53 1.93 21.22
CA ASP A 734 10.87 2.00 20.62
C ASP A 734 10.98 1.32 19.25
N SER A 735 10.88 2.15 18.21
CA SER A 735 11.11 1.75 16.83
C SER A 735 12.61 1.72 16.58
N LEU A 736 13.21 0.52 16.71
CA LEU A 736 14.64 0.25 16.48
C LEU A 736 15.23 1.15 15.37
N ARG A 737 16.21 1.99 15.73
CA ARG A 737 16.80 2.97 14.81
C ARG A 737 17.34 2.27 13.57
N GLN A 738 16.70 2.51 12.43
CA GLN A 738 17.08 1.90 11.15
C GLN A 738 18.32 2.60 10.59
N VAL A 739 19.48 1.94 10.69
CA VAL A 739 20.81 2.42 10.29
C VAL A 739 21.05 2.20 8.79
N GLU A 740 21.72 3.14 8.12
CA GLU A 740 22.19 2.95 6.74
C GLU A 740 23.45 2.07 6.74
N ALA A 741 23.32 0.85 6.21
CA ALA A 741 24.34 -0.17 6.31
C ALA A 741 25.41 -0.03 5.21
N LYS A 742 26.69 0.07 5.60
CA LYS A 742 27.83 -0.05 4.68
C LYS A 742 28.07 -1.51 4.26
N TYR A 743 28.86 -1.69 3.20
CA TYR A 743 29.14 -3.00 2.61
C TYR A 743 29.60 -4.08 3.61
N PRO A 744 30.49 -3.83 4.60
CA PRO A 744 30.90 -4.86 5.56
C PRO A 744 29.73 -5.40 6.40
N ALA A 745 28.76 -4.56 6.75
CA ALA A 745 27.58 -4.97 7.53
C ALA A 745 26.58 -5.79 6.69
N LEU A 746 26.46 -5.50 5.39
CA LEU A 746 25.68 -6.29 4.45
C LEU A 746 26.33 -7.66 4.20
N LEU A 747 27.66 -7.70 4.08
CA LEU A 747 28.44 -8.93 3.96
C LEU A 747 28.33 -9.79 5.23
N PHE A 748 28.47 -9.19 6.42
CA PHE A 748 28.28 -9.86 7.72
C PHE A 748 26.89 -10.51 7.83
N LYS A 749 25.84 -9.77 7.44
CA LYS A 749 24.47 -10.29 7.39
C LYS A 749 24.35 -11.49 6.44
N GLN A 750 24.95 -11.42 5.24
CA GLN A 750 24.93 -12.52 4.28
C GLN A 750 25.71 -13.75 4.77
N GLN A 751 26.87 -13.55 5.38
CA GLN A 751 27.64 -14.62 6.03
C GLN A 751 26.81 -15.27 7.15
N LEU A 752 26.18 -14.48 8.00
CA LEU A 752 25.34 -14.97 9.11
C LEU A 752 24.14 -15.79 8.62
N THR A 753 23.49 -15.38 7.53
CA THR A 753 22.46 -16.21 6.85
C THR A 753 23.02 -17.58 6.45
N ALA A 754 24.15 -17.61 5.74
CA ALA A 754 24.77 -18.87 5.31
C ALA A 754 25.21 -19.74 6.51
N TYR A 755 25.55 -19.13 7.65
CA TYR A 755 25.81 -19.84 8.90
C TYR A 755 24.55 -20.43 9.54
N VAL A 756 23.41 -19.71 9.57
CA VAL A 756 22.12 -20.26 10.01
C VAL A 756 21.71 -21.45 9.14
N GLU A 757 21.85 -21.33 7.82
CA GLU A 757 21.58 -22.41 6.85
C GLU A 757 22.51 -23.63 7.05
N LYS A 758 23.82 -23.40 7.25
CA LYS A 758 24.82 -24.45 7.52
C LYS A 758 24.53 -25.19 8.82
N ILE A 759 24.25 -24.48 9.91
CA ILE A 759 23.95 -25.07 11.23
C ILE A 759 22.64 -25.86 11.18
N TYR A 760 21.60 -25.30 10.56
CA TYR A 760 20.32 -26.00 10.35
C TYR A 760 20.51 -27.30 9.54
N GLY A 761 21.33 -27.26 8.47
CA GLY A 761 21.68 -28.43 7.68
C GLY A 761 22.39 -29.51 8.50
N MET A 762 23.41 -29.12 9.27
CA MET A 762 24.14 -30.03 10.18
C MET A 762 23.22 -30.69 11.21
N ILE A 763 22.35 -29.91 11.85
CA ILE A 763 21.33 -30.38 12.81
C ILE A 763 20.42 -31.43 12.14
N ARG A 764 19.83 -31.11 10.98
CA ARG A 764 18.98 -32.03 10.21
C ARG A 764 19.73 -33.32 9.83
N ASP A 765 20.95 -33.19 9.33
CA ASP A 765 21.69 -34.32 8.76
C ASP A 765 22.28 -35.24 9.86
N ASN A 766 22.59 -34.69 11.05
CA ASN A 766 22.87 -35.49 12.25
C ASN A 766 21.67 -36.35 12.66
N LEU A 767 20.45 -35.79 12.66
CA LEU A 767 19.24 -36.57 12.98
C LEU A 767 18.92 -37.60 11.88
N LYS A 768 19.11 -37.28 10.59
CA LYS A 768 19.02 -38.28 9.49
C LYS A 768 20.00 -39.45 9.73
N LYS A 769 21.24 -39.15 10.11
CA LYS A 769 22.32 -40.12 10.43
C LYS A 769 21.98 -41.01 11.63
N GLU A 770 21.32 -40.47 12.66
CA GLU A 770 20.85 -41.22 13.83
C GLU A 770 19.70 -42.19 13.51
N ILE A 771 18.67 -41.73 12.78
CA ILE A 771 17.47 -42.55 12.52
C ILE A 771 17.61 -43.52 11.33
N SER A 772 18.50 -43.25 10.37
CA SER A 772 18.63 -44.05 9.13
C SER A 772 18.88 -45.55 9.38
N PRO A 773 19.77 -45.97 10.30
CA PRO A 773 19.96 -47.40 10.62
C PRO A 773 18.70 -48.06 11.17
N LEU A 774 17.90 -47.34 11.96
CA LEU A 774 16.64 -47.84 12.52
C LEU A 774 15.55 -47.94 11.44
N LEU A 775 15.44 -46.96 10.54
CA LEU A 775 14.50 -46.97 9.41
C LEU A 775 14.70 -48.19 8.49
N GLY A 776 15.96 -48.61 8.28
CA GLY A 776 16.28 -49.81 7.53
C GLY A 776 15.72 -51.11 8.13
N LEU A 777 15.51 -51.15 9.45
CA LEU A 777 14.92 -52.25 10.20
C LEU A 777 13.39 -52.11 10.36
N CYS A 778 12.88 -50.87 10.44
CA CYS A 778 11.45 -50.58 10.61
C CYS A 778 10.56 -50.97 9.42
N ILE A 779 11.11 -51.14 8.22
CA ILE A 779 10.34 -51.45 7.00
C ILE A 779 10.02 -52.93 6.77
N GLN A 780 10.65 -53.85 7.51
CA GLN A 780 10.33 -55.28 7.47
C GLN A 780 10.09 -55.83 8.87
N ALA A 781 8.95 -56.49 9.09
CA ALA A 781 8.62 -57.14 10.35
C ALA A 781 9.71 -58.17 10.74
N PRO A 782 10.36 -58.05 11.91
CA PRO A 782 11.34 -59.03 12.36
C PRO A 782 10.79 -60.47 12.35
N ARG A 783 11.40 -61.31 11.52
CA ARG A 783 11.01 -62.73 11.37
C ARG A 783 11.49 -63.53 12.58
N THR A 784 10.66 -63.61 13.62
CA THR A 784 10.84 -64.61 14.69
C THR A 784 10.90 -66.00 14.05
N SER A 785 11.96 -66.75 14.34
CA SER A 785 12.26 -68.02 13.69
C SER A 785 11.16 -69.05 13.93
N ARG A 786 10.76 -69.76 12.86
CA ARG A 786 9.81 -70.89 12.93
C ARG A 786 10.47 -72.09 13.63
N ALA A 787 10.56 -72.04 14.94
CA ALA A 787 10.95 -73.15 15.80
C ALA A 787 9.86 -73.38 16.87
N SER A 788 9.49 -74.64 17.09
CA SER A 788 8.34 -75.06 17.91
C SER A 788 6.97 -74.54 17.44
N LEU A 789 6.30 -75.33 16.60
CA LEU A 789 4.85 -75.24 16.38
C LEU A 789 4.23 -76.63 16.65
N VAL A 790 4.39 -77.09 17.90
CA VAL A 790 3.77 -78.32 18.42
C VAL A 790 2.41 -77.97 19.04
N LYS A 791 1.45 -78.90 18.97
CA LYS A 791 0.07 -78.72 19.42
C LYS A 791 -0.02 -78.34 20.91
N GLY A 792 -0.83 -77.32 21.24
CA GLY A 792 -1.19 -76.95 22.60
C GLY A 792 -2.16 -75.76 22.63
N ALA A 793 -3.05 -75.68 23.61
CA ALA A 793 -4.09 -74.66 23.69
C ALA A 793 -3.82 -73.62 24.80
N SER A 794 -3.55 -72.37 24.42
CA SER A 794 -3.50 -71.21 25.34
C SER A 794 -3.60 -69.86 24.61
N ARG A 795 -4.76 -69.55 24.02
CA ARG A 795 -5.02 -68.26 23.35
C ARG A 795 -5.38 -67.15 24.36
N SER A 796 -4.41 -66.30 24.74
CA SER A 796 -4.65 -64.87 25.06
C SER A 796 -3.37 -64.09 25.39
N VAL A 797 -2.57 -64.59 26.35
CA VAL A 797 -1.57 -63.74 27.05
C VAL A 797 -0.23 -63.57 26.29
N ALA A 798 0.16 -64.49 25.42
CA ALA A 798 1.50 -64.52 24.83
C ALA A 798 1.77 -63.47 23.72
N ASN A 799 0.74 -62.84 23.13
CA ASN A 799 0.92 -61.95 21.97
C ASN A 799 1.63 -60.62 22.32
N THR A 800 1.38 -60.07 23.50
CA THR A 800 1.76 -58.68 23.83
C THR A 800 3.27 -58.47 23.83
N ALA A 801 4.03 -59.39 24.44
CA ALA A 801 5.49 -59.32 24.49
C ALA A 801 6.14 -59.46 23.10
N GLY A 802 5.56 -60.29 22.22
CA GLY A 802 5.99 -60.41 20.84
C GLY A 802 5.77 -59.11 20.05
N GLN A 803 4.62 -58.46 20.22
CA GLN A 803 4.34 -57.17 19.57
C GLN A 803 5.23 -56.03 20.11
N GLN A 804 5.53 -56.02 21.42
CA GLN A 804 6.47 -55.05 22.00
C GLN A 804 7.90 -55.22 21.45
N ALA A 805 8.38 -56.45 21.25
CA ALA A 805 9.67 -56.71 20.63
C ALA A 805 9.74 -56.23 19.16
N LEU A 806 8.64 -56.34 18.40
CA LEU A 806 8.54 -55.82 17.03
C LEU A 806 8.57 -54.29 16.99
N ILE A 807 7.84 -53.63 17.90
CA ILE A 807 7.69 -52.15 17.92
C ILE A 807 8.96 -51.43 18.44
N ALA A 808 9.88 -52.14 19.10
CA ALA A 808 11.09 -51.57 19.71
C ALA A 808 11.94 -50.68 18.77
N HIS A 809 12.05 -51.01 17.48
CA HIS A 809 12.79 -50.16 16.52
C HIS A 809 12.10 -48.81 16.26
N TRP A 810 10.76 -48.81 16.16
CA TRP A 810 9.96 -47.60 16.00
C TRP A 810 10.00 -46.73 17.25
N GLN A 811 9.95 -47.33 18.44
CA GLN A 811 10.16 -46.64 19.70
C GLN A 811 11.58 -46.06 19.84
N GLY A 812 12.59 -46.70 19.23
CA GLY A 812 13.92 -46.12 19.06
C GLY A 812 13.92 -44.82 18.26
N ILE A 813 13.22 -44.78 17.13
CA ILE A 813 13.06 -43.56 16.31
C ILE A 813 12.30 -42.48 17.09
N VAL A 814 11.15 -42.82 17.68
CA VAL A 814 10.34 -41.90 18.51
C VAL A 814 11.14 -41.32 19.68
N LYS A 815 11.99 -42.13 20.33
CA LYS A 815 12.91 -41.68 21.38
C LYS A 815 13.98 -40.74 20.84
N SER A 816 14.57 -41.02 19.67
CA SER A 816 15.56 -40.15 19.03
C SER A 816 14.95 -38.79 18.68
N LEU A 817 13.78 -38.78 18.02
CA LEU A 817 13.01 -37.57 17.70
C LEU A 817 12.65 -36.77 18.98
N GLY A 818 12.23 -37.46 20.05
CA GLY A 818 11.92 -36.85 21.34
C GLY A 818 13.11 -36.24 22.06
N ASN A 819 14.24 -36.96 22.12
CA ASN A 819 15.51 -36.45 22.66
C ASN A 819 15.96 -35.19 21.91
N PHE A 820 15.95 -35.25 20.57
CA PHE A 820 16.36 -34.16 19.70
C PHE A 820 15.46 -32.92 19.86
N LEU A 821 14.14 -33.12 19.95
CA LEU A 821 13.19 -32.05 20.26
C LEU A 821 13.49 -31.41 21.63
N ASN A 822 13.85 -32.20 22.63
CA ASN A 822 14.22 -31.68 23.95
C ASN A 822 15.52 -30.86 23.91
N THR A 823 16.56 -31.30 23.18
CA THR A 823 17.78 -30.51 22.93
C THR A 823 17.47 -29.17 22.25
N LEU A 824 16.61 -29.15 21.23
CA LEU A 824 16.21 -27.91 20.56
C LEU A 824 15.41 -26.98 21.49
N LYS A 825 14.52 -27.52 22.32
CA LYS A 825 13.75 -26.73 23.32
C LYS A 825 14.63 -26.19 24.44
N ALA A 826 15.57 -26.98 24.97
CA ALA A 826 16.51 -26.56 26.03
C ALA A 826 17.44 -25.42 25.58
N ASN A 827 17.76 -25.36 24.29
CA ASN A 827 18.56 -24.29 23.68
C ASN A 827 17.69 -23.18 23.05
N TYR A 828 16.39 -23.11 23.37
CA TYR A 828 15.44 -22.08 22.90
C TYR A 828 15.46 -21.85 21.37
N VAL A 829 15.61 -22.92 20.58
CA VAL A 829 15.61 -22.82 19.10
C VAL A 829 14.23 -22.35 18.63
N PRO A 830 14.13 -21.31 17.78
CA PRO A 830 12.85 -20.75 17.35
C PRO A 830 11.90 -21.83 16.79
N PRO A 831 10.66 -21.98 17.31
CA PRO A 831 9.79 -23.11 16.94
C PRO A 831 9.49 -23.22 15.43
N PHE A 832 9.52 -22.10 14.70
CA PHE A 832 9.49 -22.10 13.23
C PHE A 832 10.61 -22.95 12.60
N LEU A 833 11.86 -22.80 13.07
CA LEU A 833 12.99 -23.59 12.58
C LEU A 833 12.87 -25.06 13.02
N VAL A 834 12.40 -25.32 14.25
CA VAL A 834 12.18 -26.68 14.76
C VAL A 834 11.17 -27.44 13.90
N ARG A 835 10.02 -26.82 13.58
CA ARG A 835 9.02 -27.38 12.65
C ARG A 835 9.59 -27.70 11.29
N LYS A 836 10.45 -26.82 10.75
CA LYS A 836 11.09 -27.04 9.45
C LYS A 836 12.03 -28.24 9.46
N VAL A 837 12.81 -28.45 10.54
CA VAL A 837 13.61 -29.67 10.70
C VAL A 837 12.72 -30.90 10.70
N PHE A 838 11.70 -30.96 11.56
CA PHE A 838 10.85 -32.16 11.66
C PHE A 838 10.03 -32.43 10.40
N THR A 839 9.63 -31.39 9.65
CA THR A 839 9.01 -31.55 8.32
C THR A 839 9.96 -32.26 7.36
N GLN A 840 11.21 -31.82 7.23
CA GLN A 840 12.19 -32.49 6.36
C GLN A 840 12.58 -33.90 6.86
N ILE A 841 12.60 -34.14 8.17
CA ILE A 841 12.86 -35.47 8.73
C ILE A 841 11.70 -36.43 8.44
N PHE A 842 10.45 -36.00 8.55
CA PHE A 842 9.29 -36.83 8.21
C PHE A 842 9.19 -37.07 6.69
N SER A 843 9.58 -36.09 5.86
CA SER A 843 9.70 -36.28 4.42
C SER A 843 10.82 -37.28 4.07
N PHE A 844 11.97 -37.23 4.74
CA PHE A 844 13.03 -38.25 4.62
C PHE A 844 12.56 -39.65 5.06
N ILE A 845 11.83 -39.76 6.19
CA ILE A 845 11.21 -41.01 6.64
C ILE A 845 10.25 -41.55 5.56
N ASN A 846 9.41 -40.68 4.98
CA ASN A 846 8.52 -41.04 3.88
C ASN A 846 9.31 -41.62 2.68
N VAL A 847 10.32 -40.91 2.20
CA VAL A 847 11.17 -41.31 1.07
C VAL A 847 11.86 -42.66 1.33
N GLN A 848 12.50 -42.83 2.49
CA GLN A 848 13.26 -44.04 2.82
C GLN A 848 12.36 -45.29 2.93
N LEU A 849 11.21 -45.18 3.61
CA LEU A 849 10.28 -46.28 3.77
C LEU A 849 9.56 -46.61 2.44
N PHE A 850 9.11 -45.60 1.70
CA PHE A 850 8.34 -45.78 0.46
C PHE A 850 9.22 -46.31 -0.68
N ASN A 851 10.44 -45.79 -0.86
CA ASN A 851 11.38 -46.35 -1.84
C ASN A 851 11.79 -47.78 -1.45
N SER A 852 12.00 -48.05 -0.15
CA SER A 852 12.26 -49.42 0.32
C SER A 852 11.12 -50.39 0.02
N LEU A 853 9.87 -49.95 0.14
CA LEU A 853 8.67 -50.73 -0.19
C LEU A 853 8.59 -51.01 -1.71
N LEU A 854 8.86 -50.00 -2.54
CA LEU A 854 8.84 -50.11 -4.01
C LEU A 854 9.99 -50.94 -4.61
N LEU A 855 11.05 -51.20 -3.84
CA LEU A 855 12.23 -51.97 -4.27
C LEU A 855 12.25 -53.41 -3.75
N ARG A 856 11.41 -53.77 -2.76
CA ARG A 856 11.44 -55.08 -2.08
C ARG A 856 10.08 -55.77 -2.05
N ARG A 857 9.94 -56.87 -2.80
CA ARG A 857 8.69 -57.65 -2.88
C ARG A 857 8.26 -58.18 -1.51
N GLU A 858 9.22 -58.58 -0.69
CA GLU A 858 9.02 -59.09 0.66
C GLU A 858 8.58 -58.03 1.69
N CYS A 859 8.54 -56.75 1.33
CA CYS A 859 7.92 -55.68 2.11
C CYS A 859 6.45 -55.44 1.72
N CYS A 860 6.02 -55.86 0.53
CA CYS A 860 4.65 -55.75 0.03
C CYS A 860 3.80 -56.96 0.46
N SER A 861 3.57 -57.14 1.77
CA SER A 861 2.64 -58.16 2.29
C SER A 861 1.61 -57.57 3.26
N PHE A 862 0.56 -58.34 3.58
CA PHE A 862 -0.48 -57.90 4.51
C PHE A 862 0.08 -57.73 5.93
N SER A 863 0.81 -58.72 6.45
CA SER A 863 1.37 -58.66 7.81
C SER A 863 2.44 -57.57 7.95
N ASN A 864 3.22 -57.32 6.90
CA ASN A 864 4.18 -56.21 6.89
C ASN A 864 3.47 -54.84 6.81
N GLY A 865 2.35 -54.77 6.09
CA GLY A 865 1.44 -53.63 6.11
C GLY A 865 0.91 -53.32 7.51
N GLU A 866 0.42 -54.32 8.25
CA GLU A 866 -0.02 -54.15 9.64
C GLU A 866 1.11 -53.65 10.56
N TYR A 867 2.32 -54.23 10.42
CA TYR A 867 3.49 -53.85 11.21
C TYR A 867 3.92 -52.39 10.97
N VAL A 868 4.09 -51.99 9.71
CA VAL A 868 4.46 -50.60 9.38
C VAL A 868 3.33 -49.63 9.73
N LYS A 869 2.05 -50.04 9.63
CA LYS A 869 0.91 -49.23 10.07
C LYS A 869 0.94 -48.95 11.57
N ALA A 870 1.30 -49.94 12.40
CA ALA A 870 1.49 -49.74 13.83
C ALA A 870 2.66 -48.78 14.13
N GLY A 871 3.79 -48.94 13.43
CA GLY A 871 4.94 -48.05 13.56
C GLY A 871 4.67 -46.60 13.14
N LEU A 872 3.86 -46.38 12.09
CA LEU A 872 3.40 -45.05 11.69
C LEU A 872 2.48 -44.41 12.74
N ALA A 873 1.69 -45.18 13.48
CA ALA A 873 0.86 -44.67 14.56
C ALA A 873 1.67 -44.20 15.79
N GLU A 874 2.83 -44.81 16.07
CA GLU A 874 3.78 -44.33 17.08
C GLU A 874 4.37 -42.95 16.68
N LEU A 875 4.65 -42.74 15.38
CA LEU A 875 5.06 -41.42 14.86
C LEU A 875 3.92 -40.39 14.90
N GLU A 876 2.69 -40.80 14.62
CA GLU A 876 1.49 -39.94 14.76
C GLU A 876 1.29 -39.49 16.22
N HIS A 877 1.41 -40.42 17.17
CA HIS A 877 1.35 -40.12 18.60
C HIS A 877 2.49 -39.18 19.05
N TRP A 878 3.70 -39.34 18.50
CA TRP A 878 4.79 -38.41 18.74
C TRP A 878 4.46 -36.98 18.24
N CYS A 879 3.87 -36.83 17.05
CA CYS A 879 3.44 -35.53 16.54
C CYS A 879 2.42 -34.85 17.47
N TYR A 880 1.39 -35.57 17.93
CA TYR A 880 0.43 -35.04 18.90
C TYR A 880 1.11 -34.60 20.22
N LYS A 881 2.08 -35.38 20.71
CA LYS A 881 2.84 -35.07 21.94
C LYS A 881 3.83 -33.90 21.75
N ALA A 882 4.37 -33.71 20.56
CA ALA A 882 5.28 -32.61 20.22
C ALA A 882 4.57 -31.25 20.10
N THR A 883 3.25 -31.27 19.84
CA THR A 883 2.32 -30.16 19.55
C THR A 883 2.55 -29.46 18.19
N ASP A 884 1.51 -28.80 17.68
CA ASP A 884 1.56 -28.06 16.40
C ASP A 884 2.63 -26.94 16.39
N GLU A 885 3.05 -26.46 17.56
CA GLU A 885 4.12 -25.48 17.73
C GLU A 885 5.48 -26.01 17.23
N TYR A 886 5.73 -27.33 17.36
CA TYR A 886 7.03 -27.97 17.04
C TYR A 886 6.96 -29.06 15.98
N ALA A 887 5.82 -29.75 15.81
CA ALA A 887 5.62 -30.71 14.72
C ALA A 887 5.07 -30.06 13.45
N GLY A 888 4.05 -29.19 13.58
CA GLY A 888 3.34 -28.63 12.42
C GLY A 888 2.84 -29.71 11.46
N SER A 889 2.94 -29.45 10.15
CA SER A 889 2.54 -30.35 9.07
C SER A 889 3.47 -31.55 8.83
N ALA A 890 4.38 -31.90 9.76
CA ALA A 890 5.30 -33.02 9.59
C ALA A 890 4.57 -34.37 9.36
N TRP A 891 3.37 -34.55 9.94
CA TRP A 891 2.56 -35.75 9.73
C TRP A 891 2.07 -35.94 8.28
N ASP A 892 1.90 -34.84 7.53
CA ASP A 892 1.41 -34.85 6.14
C ASP A 892 2.50 -35.25 5.14
N GLU A 893 3.78 -35.09 5.49
CA GLU A 893 4.90 -35.54 4.65
C GLU A 893 4.95 -37.06 4.49
N LEU A 894 4.43 -37.82 5.47
CA LEU A 894 4.30 -39.28 5.42
C LEU A 894 3.17 -39.78 4.48
N LYS A 895 2.53 -38.90 3.71
CA LYS A 895 1.41 -39.22 2.81
C LYS A 895 1.64 -40.41 1.87
N HIS A 896 2.81 -40.56 1.26
CA HIS A 896 3.05 -41.65 0.28
C HIS A 896 3.11 -43.01 0.98
N ILE A 897 3.91 -43.13 2.05
CA ILE A 897 3.97 -44.37 2.83
C ILE A 897 2.65 -44.67 3.54
N ARG A 898 1.95 -43.65 4.07
CA ARG A 898 0.62 -43.80 4.70
C ARG A 898 -0.42 -44.35 3.73
N GLN A 899 -0.49 -43.82 2.50
CA GLN A 899 -1.42 -44.32 1.47
C GLN A 899 -1.05 -45.74 1.00
N ALA A 900 0.24 -46.00 0.71
CA ALA A 900 0.70 -47.32 0.27
C ALA A 900 0.42 -48.41 1.31
N ILE A 901 0.76 -48.16 2.58
CA ILE A 901 0.50 -49.09 3.69
C ILE A 901 -1.02 -49.21 3.97
N GLY A 902 -1.76 -48.10 3.85
CA GLY A 902 -3.22 -48.10 3.91
C GLY A 902 -3.84 -49.07 2.90
N PHE A 903 -3.42 -48.98 1.64
CA PHE A 903 -3.83 -49.88 0.55
C PHE A 903 -3.43 -51.34 0.82
N LEU A 904 -2.21 -51.61 1.30
CA LEU A 904 -1.75 -52.97 1.62
C LEU A 904 -2.63 -53.68 2.68
N VAL A 905 -3.23 -52.94 3.62
CA VAL A 905 -4.04 -53.50 4.72
C VAL A 905 -5.55 -53.61 4.35
N ILE A 906 -5.97 -53.23 3.15
CA ILE A 906 -7.36 -53.43 2.67
C ILE A 906 -7.63 -54.92 2.43
N HIS A 907 -8.69 -55.48 3.02
CA HIS A 907 -9.07 -56.89 2.80
C HIS A 907 -9.77 -57.16 1.45
N GLN A 908 -10.55 -56.22 0.92
CA GLN A 908 -11.37 -56.42 -0.29
C GLN A 908 -10.75 -55.82 -1.56
N LYS A 909 -9.41 -55.85 -1.72
CA LYS A 909 -8.69 -55.34 -2.91
C LYS A 909 -9.28 -55.79 -4.25
N PRO A 910 -9.70 -57.07 -4.45
CA PRO A 910 -10.21 -57.52 -5.75
C PRO A 910 -11.52 -56.85 -6.20
N LYS A 911 -12.25 -56.20 -5.28
CA LYS A 911 -13.53 -55.52 -5.58
C LYS A 911 -13.39 -54.01 -5.83
N LYS A 912 -12.19 -53.45 -5.69
CA LYS A 912 -11.97 -52.01 -5.86
C LYS A 912 -11.68 -51.68 -7.32
N THR A 913 -12.42 -50.73 -7.86
CA THR A 913 -12.17 -50.19 -9.20
C THR A 913 -10.88 -49.36 -9.23
N LEU A 914 -10.33 -49.15 -10.44
CA LEU A 914 -9.14 -48.31 -10.61
C LEU A 914 -9.37 -46.89 -10.08
N ASP A 915 -10.57 -46.34 -10.30
CA ASP A 915 -10.94 -44.98 -9.91
C ASP A 915 -10.97 -44.80 -8.38
N GLU A 916 -11.62 -45.72 -7.65
CA GLU A 916 -11.58 -45.77 -6.18
C GLU A 916 -10.15 -45.92 -5.65
N ILE A 917 -9.26 -46.60 -6.37
CA ILE A 917 -7.86 -46.78 -5.96
C ILE A 917 -7.06 -45.50 -6.18
N SER A 918 -7.18 -44.86 -7.34
CA SER A 918 -6.40 -43.67 -7.69
C SER A 918 -6.93 -42.39 -7.02
N HIS A 919 -8.24 -42.20 -6.89
CA HIS A 919 -8.81 -40.95 -6.39
C HIS A 919 -9.21 -41.00 -4.90
N ASP A 920 -9.90 -42.06 -4.45
CA ASP A 920 -10.35 -42.12 -3.04
C ASP A 920 -9.27 -42.64 -2.07
N LEU A 921 -8.54 -43.69 -2.47
CA LEU A 921 -7.64 -44.43 -1.57
C LEU A 921 -6.18 -43.95 -1.61
N CYS A 922 -5.66 -43.59 -2.79
CA CYS A 922 -4.25 -43.26 -3.00
C CYS A 922 -3.99 -42.04 -3.92
N PRO A 923 -4.66 -40.87 -3.72
CA PRO A 923 -4.54 -39.68 -4.59
C PRO A 923 -3.16 -39.01 -4.66
N VAL A 924 -2.15 -39.49 -3.93
CA VAL A 924 -0.77 -39.00 -4.00
C VAL A 924 0.17 -40.01 -4.69
N LEU A 925 -0.28 -41.24 -4.97
CA LEU A 925 0.53 -42.27 -5.61
C LEU A 925 0.30 -42.26 -7.13
N SER A 926 1.39 -42.27 -7.92
CA SER A 926 1.26 -42.36 -9.38
C SER A 926 0.77 -43.75 -9.83
N ILE A 927 0.16 -43.84 -11.01
CA ILE A 927 -0.29 -45.12 -11.58
C ILE A 927 0.87 -46.13 -11.68
N GLN A 928 2.10 -45.65 -11.97
CA GLN A 928 3.32 -46.46 -11.99
C GLN A 928 3.70 -47.03 -10.61
N GLN A 929 3.52 -46.24 -9.54
CA GLN A 929 3.75 -46.68 -8.16
C GLN A 929 2.66 -47.67 -7.72
N LEU A 930 1.39 -47.37 -8.00
CA LEU A 930 0.25 -48.24 -7.72
C LEU A 930 0.36 -49.60 -8.42
N TYR A 931 0.75 -49.61 -9.69
CA TYR A 931 1.03 -50.83 -10.45
C TYR A 931 2.17 -51.64 -9.82
N ARG A 932 3.25 -51.00 -9.38
CA ARG A 932 4.37 -51.67 -8.69
C ARG A 932 3.97 -52.29 -7.36
N ILE A 933 3.24 -51.57 -6.52
CA ILE A 933 2.72 -52.11 -5.24
C ILE A 933 1.78 -53.29 -5.51
N SER A 934 0.83 -53.11 -6.44
CA SER A 934 -0.20 -54.10 -6.80
C SER A 934 0.36 -55.39 -7.39
N THR A 935 1.43 -55.31 -8.18
CA THR A 935 2.08 -56.48 -8.82
C THR A 935 3.11 -57.17 -7.93
N MET A 936 3.63 -56.49 -6.90
CA MET A 936 4.49 -57.11 -5.89
C MET A 936 3.73 -57.70 -4.71
N TYR A 937 2.51 -57.20 -4.43
CA TYR A 937 1.69 -57.63 -3.29
C TYR A 937 1.42 -59.14 -3.27
N TRP A 938 1.48 -59.70 -2.06
CA TRP A 938 0.94 -61.01 -1.74
C TRP A 938 0.38 -61.02 -0.31
N ASP A 939 -0.70 -61.77 -0.06
CA ASP A 939 -1.21 -61.97 1.29
C ASP A 939 -0.53 -63.16 1.94
N ASP A 940 0.11 -62.91 3.08
CA ASP A 940 0.87 -63.85 3.90
C ASP A 940 0.12 -64.34 5.15
N LYS A 941 -1.10 -63.83 5.38
CA LYS A 941 -1.88 -64.01 6.62
C LYS A 941 -3.29 -64.56 6.38
N TYR A 942 -3.98 -64.15 5.32
CA TYR A 942 -5.36 -64.55 4.99
C TYR A 942 -5.55 -65.09 3.56
N GLY A 943 -4.53 -65.06 2.71
CA GLY A 943 -4.61 -65.56 1.33
C GLY A 943 -5.50 -64.71 0.39
N THR A 944 -5.82 -63.46 0.75
CA THR A 944 -6.53 -62.54 -0.15
C THR A 944 -5.73 -62.26 -1.41
N HIS A 945 -6.43 -62.13 -2.53
CA HIS A 945 -5.82 -61.80 -3.81
C HIS A 945 -5.50 -60.30 -3.88
N SER A 946 -4.64 -59.91 -4.83
CA SER A 946 -4.39 -58.49 -5.14
C SER A 946 -5.62 -57.83 -5.80
N VAL A 947 -5.47 -56.60 -6.28
CA VAL A 947 -6.45 -55.96 -7.18
C VAL A 947 -6.70 -56.83 -8.43
N SER A 948 -7.86 -56.65 -9.07
CA SER A 948 -8.30 -57.53 -10.17
C SER A 948 -7.36 -57.45 -11.39
N PRO A 949 -7.29 -58.52 -12.22
CA PRO A 949 -6.47 -58.52 -13.44
C PRO A 949 -6.80 -57.36 -14.37
N ASP A 950 -8.07 -56.98 -14.47
CA ASP A 950 -8.56 -55.89 -15.33
C ASP A 950 -8.05 -54.51 -14.86
N VAL A 951 -8.00 -54.29 -13.54
CA VAL A 951 -7.40 -53.07 -12.95
C VAL A 951 -5.90 -53.03 -13.23
N ILE A 952 -5.19 -54.16 -13.11
CA ILE A 952 -3.76 -54.26 -13.43
C ILE A 952 -3.50 -54.03 -14.94
N ALA A 953 -4.40 -54.48 -15.81
CA ALA A 953 -4.34 -54.22 -17.25
C ALA A 953 -4.56 -52.74 -17.57
N ASN A 954 -5.59 -52.11 -16.99
CA ASN A 954 -5.88 -50.68 -17.17
C ASN A 954 -4.74 -49.78 -16.67
N MET A 955 -4.15 -50.09 -15.51
CA MET A 955 -2.94 -49.41 -15.01
C MET A 955 -1.78 -49.50 -16.02
N ARG A 956 -1.60 -50.64 -16.70
CA ARG A 956 -0.54 -50.83 -17.70
C ARG A 956 -0.76 -49.95 -18.94
N VAL A 957 -2.00 -49.80 -19.41
CA VAL A 957 -2.34 -48.94 -20.56
C VAL A 957 -2.02 -47.48 -20.24
N LEU A 958 -2.52 -46.96 -19.12
CA LEU A 958 -2.25 -45.59 -18.68
C LEU A 958 -0.74 -45.33 -18.51
N MET A 959 0.01 -46.27 -17.95
CA MET A 959 1.48 -46.17 -17.87
C MET A 959 2.17 -46.06 -19.22
N THR A 960 1.67 -46.71 -20.28
CA THR A 960 2.23 -46.54 -21.63
C THR A 960 1.86 -45.19 -22.25
N GLU A 961 0.67 -44.65 -21.95
CA GLU A 961 0.24 -43.33 -22.43
C GLU A 961 1.03 -42.20 -21.74
N ASP A 962 1.17 -42.24 -20.41
CA ASP A 962 1.94 -41.28 -19.62
C ASP A 962 3.44 -41.27 -19.93
N SER A 963 4.00 -42.38 -20.42
CA SER A 963 5.45 -42.51 -20.71
C SER A 963 5.98 -41.52 -21.76
N ASN A 964 5.08 -40.88 -22.52
CA ASN A 964 5.41 -39.80 -23.46
C ASN A 964 5.77 -38.47 -22.75
N ASN A 965 5.39 -38.29 -21.48
CA ASN A 965 5.71 -37.11 -20.68
C ASN A 965 7.06 -37.28 -19.95
N ALA A 966 8.13 -36.76 -20.57
CA ALA A 966 9.53 -36.94 -20.15
C ALA A 966 9.89 -36.50 -18.70
N VAL A 967 8.97 -35.85 -17.97
CA VAL A 967 9.13 -35.44 -16.57
C VAL A 967 8.79 -36.56 -15.57
N SER A 968 7.95 -37.53 -15.95
CA SER A 968 7.36 -38.52 -15.01
C SER A 968 8.05 -39.91 -15.00
N ASN A 969 9.33 -39.99 -15.38
CA ASN A 969 10.01 -41.29 -15.56
C ASN A 969 10.58 -41.94 -14.28
N SER A 970 10.59 -41.24 -13.13
CA SER A 970 10.96 -41.86 -11.84
C SER A 970 9.72 -42.30 -11.06
N PHE A 971 9.68 -43.58 -10.69
CA PHE A 971 8.70 -44.10 -9.73
C PHE A 971 9.15 -43.98 -8.27
N LEU A 972 10.43 -43.67 -8.04
CA LEU A 972 11.01 -43.43 -6.71
C LEU A 972 10.95 -41.95 -6.36
N LEU A 973 10.86 -41.66 -5.05
CA LEU A 973 10.88 -40.30 -4.51
C LEU A 973 12.32 -39.83 -4.23
N ASP A 974 12.58 -38.55 -4.44
CA ASP A 974 13.85 -37.89 -4.11
C ASP A 974 13.81 -37.24 -2.71
N ASP A 975 14.96 -37.17 -2.03
CA ASP A 975 15.12 -36.55 -0.71
C ASP A 975 15.58 -35.07 -0.83
N ASP A 976 14.62 -34.14 -0.86
CA ASP A 976 14.91 -32.70 -0.98
C ASP A 976 15.62 -32.16 0.27
N SER A 977 16.94 -32.06 0.15
CA SER A 977 17.84 -31.54 1.17
C SER A 977 18.12 -30.02 1.05
N SER A 978 17.32 -29.28 0.29
CA SER A 978 17.37 -27.81 0.24
C SER A 978 16.95 -27.16 1.58
N ILE A 979 17.08 -25.83 1.69
CA ILE A 979 16.67 -25.07 2.88
C ILE A 979 15.19 -24.66 2.71
N PRO A 980 14.27 -25.06 3.61
CA PRO A 980 12.83 -24.90 3.42
C PRO A 980 12.26 -23.56 3.96
N PHE A 981 13.08 -22.51 4.08
CA PHE A 981 12.71 -21.18 4.59
C PHE A 981 13.62 -20.09 3.99
N SER A 982 13.16 -18.84 4.01
CA SER A 982 13.98 -17.65 3.72
C SER A 982 14.28 -16.81 4.96
N VAL A 983 15.24 -15.89 4.87
CA VAL A 983 15.53 -14.88 5.90
C VAL A 983 14.29 -14.05 6.26
N ASP A 984 13.45 -13.75 5.28
CA ASP A 984 12.22 -12.99 5.50
C ASP A 984 11.19 -13.81 6.30
N ASP A 985 11.16 -15.13 6.16
CA ASP A 985 10.24 -15.99 6.91
C ASP A 985 10.66 -16.17 8.36
N ILE A 986 11.97 -16.25 8.63
CA ILE A 986 12.53 -16.08 9.98
C ILE A 986 12.08 -14.73 10.57
N SER A 987 12.16 -13.64 9.78
CA SER A 987 11.86 -12.29 10.26
C SER A 987 10.39 -12.03 10.62
N LYS A 988 9.47 -12.75 9.96
CA LYS A 988 8.01 -12.72 10.19
C LYS A 988 7.57 -13.65 11.32
N SER A 989 8.29 -14.74 11.57
CA SER A 989 7.89 -15.81 12.50
C SER A 989 8.54 -15.71 13.88
N MET A 990 9.65 -14.99 14.03
CA MET A 990 10.27 -14.73 15.33
C MET A 990 9.67 -13.48 16.00
N GLU A 991 9.38 -13.60 17.29
CA GLU A 991 8.77 -12.58 18.14
C GLU A 991 9.63 -11.30 18.26
N GLN A 992 9.09 -10.28 18.93
CA GLN A 992 9.84 -9.06 19.25
C GLN A 992 10.62 -9.25 20.55
N ILE A 993 11.90 -9.61 20.42
CA ILE A 993 12.84 -9.71 21.54
C ILE A 993 13.18 -8.29 22.03
N ASP A 994 12.78 -7.96 23.25
CA ASP A 994 13.32 -6.81 23.97
C ASP A 994 14.74 -7.12 24.48
N ILE A 995 15.64 -6.16 24.28
CA ILE A 995 17.08 -6.26 24.50
C ILE A 995 17.52 -5.44 25.72
N ALA A 996 16.63 -4.66 26.35
CA ALA A 996 16.96 -3.78 27.47
C ALA A 996 17.67 -4.54 28.62
N ASP A 997 16.97 -5.48 29.25
CA ASP A 997 17.28 -6.06 30.58
C ASP A 997 18.21 -7.29 30.55
N ILE A 998 19.20 -7.27 29.65
CA ILE A 998 20.19 -8.36 29.55
C ILE A 998 21.50 -7.92 30.22
N GLU A 999 21.76 -8.47 31.41
CA GLU A 999 23.00 -8.25 32.17
C GLU A 999 24.26 -8.69 31.41
N PRO A 1000 25.39 -7.96 31.54
CA PRO A 1000 26.67 -8.40 30.99
C PRO A 1000 27.28 -9.57 31.82
N PRO A 1001 27.86 -10.59 31.16
CA PRO A 1001 28.62 -11.65 31.81
C PRO A 1001 29.81 -11.10 32.62
N PRO A 1002 30.32 -11.82 33.65
CA PRO A 1002 31.36 -11.31 34.56
C PRO A 1002 32.59 -10.73 33.84
N LEU A 1003 33.10 -11.45 32.82
CA LEU A 1003 34.26 -11.06 31.99
C LEU A 1003 34.12 -9.71 31.26
N ILE A 1004 32.90 -9.20 31.13
CA ILE A 1004 32.57 -7.92 30.47
C ILE A 1004 32.07 -6.89 31.49
N ARG A 1005 31.39 -7.34 32.56
CA ARG A 1005 30.80 -6.53 33.63
C ARG A 1005 31.78 -5.59 34.33
N GLU A 1006 33.03 -6.03 34.50
CA GLU A 1006 34.07 -5.30 35.22
C GLU A 1006 34.79 -4.24 34.36
N ASN A 1007 34.58 -4.21 33.04
CA ASN A 1007 35.26 -3.28 32.14
C ASN A 1007 34.38 -2.05 31.81
N ILE A 1008 34.89 -0.86 32.15
CA ILE A 1008 34.30 0.46 31.89
C ILE A 1008 33.85 0.63 30.43
N GLY A 1009 34.60 0.07 29.47
CA GLY A 1009 34.29 0.10 28.04
C GLY A 1009 32.96 -0.57 27.64
N PHE A 1010 32.37 -1.36 28.54
CA PHE A 1010 31.09 -2.04 28.36
C PHE A 1010 30.00 -1.58 29.33
N SER A 1011 30.20 -0.48 30.04
CA SER A 1011 29.22 0.14 30.94
C SER A 1011 27.84 0.38 30.31
N PHE A 1012 27.77 0.57 28.98
CA PHE A 1012 26.52 0.68 28.21
C PHE A 1012 25.68 -0.62 28.14
N LEU A 1013 26.21 -1.76 28.59
CA LEU A 1013 25.47 -3.03 28.69
C LEU A 1013 24.73 -3.17 30.02
N LEU A 1014 25.15 -2.43 31.06
CA LEU A 1014 24.50 -2.46 32.37
C LEU A 1014 23.10 -1.82 32.25
N PRO A 1015 22.09 -2.36 32.98
CA PRO A 1015 20.82 -1.65 33.14
C PRO A 1015 21.08 -0.30 33.82
N ARG A 1016 20.35 0.73 33.41
CA ARG A 1016 20.34 1.99 34.14
C ARG A 1016 19.56 1.78 35.45
N SER A 1017 20.11 2.26 36.55
CA SER A 1017 19.29 2.66 37.70
C SER A 1017 18.51 3.91 37.29
N ASP A 1018 17.19 3.85 37.38
CA ASP A 1018 16.31 5.02 37.31
C ASP A 1018 16.46 5.92 38.56
#